data_AF-A0A3D3MSF2-F1
#
_entry.id   AF-A0A3D3MSF2-F1
#
_cell.length_a   1.000
_cell.length_b   1.000
_cell.length_c   1.000
_cell.angle_alpha   90.00
_cell.angle_beta   90.00
_cell.angle_gamma   90.00
#
_symmetry.space_group_name_H-M   'P 1'
#
loop_
_entity.id
_entity.type
_entity.pdbx_description
1 polymer ?
#
loop_
_entity_poly.entity_id
_entity_poly.type
_entity_poly.pdbx_seq_one_letter_code
_entity_poly.pdbx_strand_id
1 'polypeptide(L)'
;MSKRITIIFLLSLILQASLAQVIWDRNHLAQVKQHIHEPFYSQVYQSLMGQADQLLHAEPLSVMMKTKIPASGNKHDYMSLARYYWPDPNRQDGLPYISRDGQSNPELNDLDRNRLGTTATRVTTLSLAWYLSGDERYAQKAVDLLKVWFLNKSTAMNPNLEYAQMVPGRNGNKGRSSGVLDTYSFVPMLDAVYLLEKSSAYTRHDSQRLRHWFGQLLQWMLHSPQGIGESNAKNNHAIAYDAQIVSFALYAGKKKVAQQVLQHFPERRLFTQIEPDGRMPQELRRTLAFGYSQYNLTHMIDLFLMGRHIGLELSHSTSTDGRSFYKAMDFLSSYVGKQVEDWPYQQISEWDYKQQEFCKDLYRTAQYLDSTRTDYLRLFRQYRHLDLSDPFFLLYYQPSVTDMAMAHAMGQLRLAIKCTNQARNDSANSLRHRITPRSLNHDGTLALVSARDWCSGFFAGSLWQMYAYTHDDFWRQQAISFTWPIEEAKWLRSTHDLGFMIGDSFGKAYELTGERSYRDVVVQASKSLITRFNRTVGCLRSWDHNRDRWQFPVIIDNMMNLEMLFRATQITGDSTFWHIAVSHANTTLRHHFRPDFSSYHVVDYDTITGAVRMRCTAQGYNDESYWSRGQAWGLYGYTMCYRYTHDVRYLEQARHIAHFIMSLPLPKDGIPYWDMKSSDIPHTSRDASAAAIATSALFELANYLPTKEASSCLSFAKRTLDSLYQHYRAPEGSNCGFILLHSTGHHPAGSEIDVPICYADYYYLEALNRFLQR
;
A
#
# COMPACT_ATOMS: atom_id res chain seq x y z
N MET A 1 12.52 -46.56 -62.04
CA MET A 1 11.99 -45.24 -61.64
C MET A 1 10.54 -45.39 -61.22
N SER A 2 10.25 -45.39 -59.92
CA SER A 2 8.89 -45.28 -59.39
C SER A 2 8.98 -44.73 -57.97
N LYS A 3 8.69 -43.43 -57.82
CA LYS A 3 8.65 -42.74 -56.53
C LYS A 3 7.27 -43.00 -55.90
N ARG A 4 7.22 -43.73 -54.79
CA ARG A 4 6.06 -43.74 -53.90
C ARG A 4 6.05 -42.43 -53.11
N ILE A 5 5.04 -41.60 -53.36
CA ILE A 5 4.74 -40.39 -52.59
C ILE A 5 3.88 -40.84 -51.41
N THR A 6 4.45 -40.80 -50.20
CA THR A 6 3.69 -40.94 -48.96
C THR A 6 3.10 -39.57 -48.62
N ILE A 7 1.80 -39.39 -48.85
CA ILE A 7 1.06 -38.20 -48.40
C ILE A 7 0.78 -38.38 -46.90
N ILE A 8 1.50 -37.62 -46.07
CA ILE A 8 1.18 -37.47 -44.65
C ILE A 8 0.05 -36.44 -44.55
N PHE A 9 -1.16 -36.90 -44.23
CA PHE A 9 -2.25 -36.04 -43.80
C PHE A 9 -1.92 -35.45 -42.43
N LEU A 10 -1.36 -34.24 -42.41
CA LEU A 10 -1.31 -33.39 -41.22
C LEU A 10 -2.73 -32.87 -40.96
N LEU A 11 -3.50 -33.64 -40.19
CA LEU A 11 -4.72 -33.17 -39.53
C LEU A 11 -4.30 -32.09 -38.52
N SER A 12 -4.24 -30.85 -39.00
CA SER A 12 -4.26 -29.65 -38.16
C SER A 12 -5.65 -29.54 -37.55
N LEU A 13 -5.88 -30.30 -36.48
CA LEU A 13 -6.88 -29.96 -35.48
C LEU A 13 -6.44 -28.62 -34.88
N ILE A 14 -6.86 -27.53 -35.50
CA ILE A 14 -6.97 -26.24 -34.83
C ILE A 14 -8.00 -26.47 -33.72
N LEU A 15 -7.53 -26.93 -32.57
CA LEU A 15 -8.23 -26.70 -31.32
C LEU A 15 -8.43 -25.19 -31.25
N GLN A 16 -9.65 -24.73 -31.53
CA GLN A 16 -10.09 -23.42 -31.09
C GLN A 16 -9.97 -23.43 -29.58
N ALA A 17 -8.82 -22.98 -29.07
CA ALA A 17 -8.62 -22.72 -27.65
C ALA A 17 -9.75 -21.80 -27.20
N SER A 18 -10.42 -22.15 -26.10
CA SER A 18 -11.46 -21.30 -25.52
C SER A 18 -10.84 -19.92 -25.22
N LEU A 19 -11.33 -18.91 -25.95
CA LEU A 19 -11.12 -17.50 -25.67
C LEU A 19 -12.22 -17.10 -24.65
N ALA A 20 -12.01 -16.44 -23.51
CA ALA A 20 -10.82 -15.91 -22.84
C ALA A 20 -11.26 -15.20 -21.55
N GLN A 21 -10.35 -14.92 -20.60
CA GLN A 21 -10.51 -13.74 -19.74
C GLN A 21 -10.49 -12.48 -20.61
N VAL A 22 -11.44 -11.58 -20.41
CA VAL A 22 -11.74 -10.43 -21.28
C VAL A 22 -11.28 -9.12 -20.64
N ILE A 23 -11.33 -9.01 -19.30
CA ILE A 23 -10.81 -7.85 -18.55
C ILE A 23 -9.51 -8.23 -17.82
N TRP A 24 -9.44 -9.42 -17.22
CA TRP A 24 -8.25 -9.85 -16.49
C TRP A 24 -7.16 -10.30 -17.44
N ASP A 25 -5.95 -9.77 -17.26
CA ASP A 25 -4.80 -10.17 -18.08
C ASP A 25 -4.32 -11.58 -17.69
N ARG A 26 -4.44 -12.51 -18.64
CA ARG A 26 -4.10 -13.92 -18.42
C ARG A 26 -2.60 -14.14 -18.17
N ASN A 27 -1.74 -13.35 -18.81
CA ASN A 27 -0.29 -13.50 -18.64
C ASN A 27 0.12 -13.04 -17.25
N HIS A 28 -0.45 -11.93 -16.79
CA HIS A 28 -0.29 -11.43 -15.44
C HIS A 28 -0.78 -12.45 -14.40
N LEU A 29 -1.99 -12.99 -14.54
CA LEU A 29 -2.49 -14.03 -13.61
C LEU A 29 -1.59 -15.28 -13.58
N ALA A 30 -1.04 -15.70 -14.72
CA ALA A 30 -0.09 -16.80 -14.78
C ALA A 30 1.24 -16.45 -14.08
N GLN A 31 1.73 -15.22 -14.25
CA GLN A 31 2.91 -14.72 -13.54
C GLN A 31 2.68 -14.67 -12.02
N VAL A 32 1.54 -14.14 -11.57
CA VAL A 32 1.16 -14.12 -10.15
C VAL A 32 1.11 -15.53 -9.58
N LYS A 33 0.48 -16.48 -10.30
CA LYS A 33 0.45 -17.88 -9.86
C LYS A 33 1.84 -18.49 -9.74
N GLN A 34 2.74 -18.22 -10.68
CA GLN A 34 4.12 -18.72 -10.65
C GLN A 34 4.93 -18.14 -9.47
N HIS A 35 4.66 -16.88 -9.12
CA HIS A 35 5.37 -16.13 -8.08
C HIS A 35 4.56 -16.00 -6.78
N ILE A 36 3.56 -16.87 -6.57
CA ILE A 36 2.63 -16.75 -5.45
C ILE A 36 3.32 -16.89 -4.08
N HIS A 37 4.52 -17.47 -4.06
CA HIS A 37 5.36 -17.64 -2.88
C HIS A 37 6.20 -16.38 -2.55
N GLU A 38 6.31 -15.41 -3.46
CA GLU A 38 7.05 -14.18 -3.20
C GLU A 38 6.34 -13.35 -2.12
N PRO A 39 7.10 -12.59 -1.29
CA PRO A 39 6.57 -12.04 -0.04
C PRO A 39 5.28 -11.23 -0.22
N PHE A 40 5.20 -10.38 -1.26
CA PHE A 40 4.02 -9.55 -1.50
C PHE A 40 2.80 -10.39 -1.90
N TYR A 41 2.95 -11.25 -2.92
CA TYR A 41 1.85 -12.08 -3.39
C TYR A 41 1.41 -13.11 -2.34
N SER A 42 2.35 -13.65 -1.56
CA SER A 42 2.07 -14.61 -0.49
C SER A 42 1.14 -14.02 0.57
N GLN A 43 1.35 -12.76 0.97
CA GLN A 43 0.47 -12.08 1.93
C GLN A 43 -0.96 -11.91 1.39
N VAL A 44 -1.10 -11.41 0.16
CA VAL A 44 -2.42 -11.21 -0.48
C VAL A 44 -3.10 -12.56 -0.74
N TYR A 45 -2.34 -13.57 -1.15
CA TYR A 45 -2.81 -14.93 -1.36
C TYR A 45 -3.35 -15.55 -0.08
N GLN A 46 -2.63 -15.44 1.04
CA GLN A 46 -3.11 -15.96 2.33
C GLN A 46 -4.44 -15.32 2.74
N SER A 47 -4.62 -14.02 2.50
CA SER A 47 -5.89 -13.33 2.74
C SER A 47 -7.01 -13.89 1.86
N LEU A 48 -6.76 -14.07 0.57
CA LEU A 48 -7.72 -14.69 -0.37
C LEU A 48 -8.11 -16.10 0.08
N MET A 49 -7.14 -16.93 0.48
CA MET A 49 -7.40 -18.30 0.93
C MET A 49 -8.24 -18.33 2.20
N GLY A 50 -7.95 -17.46 3.17
CA GLY A 50 -8.76 -17.33 4.39
C GLY A 50 -10.22 -16.96 4.10
N GLN A 51 -10.45 -16.04 3.15
CA GLN A 51 -11.81 -15.71 2.69
C GLN A 51 -12.47 -16.91 1.98
N ALA A 52 -11.75 -17.59 1.10
CA ALA A 52 -12.26 -18.73 0.35
C ALA A 52 -12.65 -19.91 1.28
N ASP A 53 -11.86 -20.17 2.31
CA ASP A 53 -12.14 -21.21 3.33
C ASP A 53 -13.45 -20.94 4.06
N GLN A 54 -13.71 -19.70 4.47
CA GLN A 54 -14.98 -19.31 5.08
C GLN A 54 -16.16 -19.55 4.12
N LEU A 55 -15.96 -19.30 2.83
CA LEU A 55 -17.00 -19.46 1.81
C LEU A 55 -17.35 -20.90 1.49
N LEU A 56 -16.48 -21.89 1.78
CA LEU A 56 -16.82 -23.31 1.63
C LEU A 56 -18.08 -23.68 2.44
N HIS A 57 -18.25 -23.05 3.60
CA HIS A 57 -19.36 -23.26 4.52
C HIS A 57 -20.57 -22.34 4.27
N ALA A 58 -20.48 -21.41 3.31
CA ALA A 58 -21.55 -20.45 3.08
C ALA A 58 -22.75 -21.09 2.38
N GLU A 59 -23.96 -20.84 2.88
CA GLU A 59 -25.19 -21.29 2.22
C GLU A 59 -25.37 -20.61 0.85
N PRO A 60 -25.74 -21.35 -0.21
CA PRO A 60 -26.08 -20.78 -1.51
C PRO A 60 -27.28 -19.83 -1.43
N LEU A 61 -27.16 -18.65 -2.03
CA LEU A 61 -28.25 -17.68 -2.10
C LEU A 61 -29.04 -17.86 -3.40
N SER A 62 -30.32 -17.50 -3.39
CA SER A 62 -31.17 -17.51 -4.60
C SER A 62 -32.23 -16.42 -4.57
N VAL A 63 -32.81 -16.13 -5.74
CA VAL A 63 -33.98 -15.26 -5.88
C VAL A 63 -35.22 -15.81 -5.17
N MET A 64 -35.22 -17.08 -4.73
CA MET A 64 -36.35 -17.67 -4.00
C MET A 64 -36.39 -17.24 -2.53
N MET A 65 -35.35 -16.57 -2.04
CA MET A 65 -35.21 -16.15 -0.64
C MET A 65 -35.85 -14.80 -0.34
N LYS A 66 -36.20 -13.99 -1.35
CA LYS A 66 -36.95 -12.76 -1.10
C LYS A 66 -38.31 -13.05 -0.47
N THR A 67 -38.76 -12.15 0.39
CA THR A 67 -40.04 -12.28 1.09
C THR A 67 -41.21 -11.83 0.21
N LYS A 68 -40.98 -10.84 -0.66
CA LYS A 68 -41.99 -10.31 -1.59
C LYS A 68 -42.00 -11.11 -2.90
N ILE A 69 -43.18 -11.32 -3.48
CA ILE A 69 -43.33 -11.93 -4.82
C ILE A 69 -43.41 -10.79 -5.85
N PRO A 70 -42.67 -10.86 -6.97
CA PRO A 70 -42.77 -9.87 -8.04
C PRO A 70 -44.18 -9.80 -8.62
N ALA A 71 -44.53 -8.68 -9.26
CA ALA A 71 -45.88 -8.50 -9.82
C ALA A 71 -46.22 -9.48 -10.96
N SER A 72 -45.26 -10.25 -11.47
CA SER A 72 -45.52 -11.40 -12.36
C SER A 72 -46.21 -12.57 -11.67
N GLY A 73 -46.18 -12.64 -10.33
CA GLY A 73 -46.53 -13.83 -9.57
C GLY A 73 -45.45 -14.91 -9.57
N ASN A 74 -44.33 -14.72 -10.29
CA ASN A 74 -43.25 -15.69 -10.40
C ASN A 74 -42.06 -15.31 -9.51
N LYS A 75 -41.79 -16.11 -8.47
CA LYS A 75 -40.69 -15.84 -7.54
C LYS A 75 -39.29 -16.01 -8.17
N HIS A 76 -39.18 -16.68 -9.32
CA HIS A 76 -37.93 -16.78 -10.09
C HIS A 76 -37.54 -15.47 -10.79
N ASP A 77 -38.46 -14.52 -10.93
CA ASP A 77 -38.11 -13.21 -11.48
C ASP A 77 -37.31 -12.41 -10.44
N TYR A 78 -36.20 -11.82 -10.88
CA TYR A 78 -35.39 -10.96 -10.05
C TYR A 78 -36.15 -9.69 -9.71
N MET A 79 -36.14 -9.32 -8.42
CA MET A 79 -36.77 -8.12 -7.93
C MET A 79 -35.84 -7.38 -6.99
N SER A 80 -35.72 -6.07 -7.20
CA SER A 80 -34.99 -5.18 -6.32
C SER A 80 -35.71 -3.85 -6.18
N LEU A 81 -35.43 -3.14 -5.10
CA LEU A 81 -35.98 -1.81 -4.82
C LEU A 81 -35.06 -0.75 -5.43
N ALA A 82 -35.64 0.31 -6.01
CA ALA A 82 -34.86 1.49 -6.38
C ALA A 82 -34.20 2.09 -5.13
N ARG A 83 -32.86 2.04 -5.05
CA ARG A 83 -32.06 2.28 -3.84
C ARG A 83 -32.48 3.49 -2.99
N TYR A 84 -32.85 4.59 -3.64
CA TYR A 84 -33.14 5.87 -3.00
C TYR A 84 -34.63 6.16 -2.84
N TYR A 85 -35.51 5.17 -2.99
CA TYR A 85 -36.96 5.37 -2.85
C TYR A 85 -37.45 4.88 -1.50
N TRP A 86 -38.20 5.73 -0.81
CA TRP A 86 -38.68 5.54 0.56
C TRP A 86 -40.20 5.69 0.64
N PRO A 87 -40.87 5.07 1.62
CA PRO A 87 -42.26 5.36 1.93
C PRO A 87 -42.50 6.87 2.10
N ASP A 88 -43.57 7.37 1.50
CA ASP A 88 -43.99 8.77 1.67
C ASP A 88 -44.58 8.97 3.08
N PRO A 89 -43.92 9.75 3.96
CA PRO A 89 -44.41 9.94 5.32
C PRO A 89 -45.75 10.69 5.39
N ASN A 90 -46.17 11.34 4.29
CA ASN A 90 -47.42 12.08 4.22
C ASN A 90 -48.61 11.22 3.73
N ARG A 91 -48.41 9.92 3.53
CA ARG A 91 -49.41 8.97 3.02
C ARG A 91 -49.62 7.87 4.04
N GLN A 92 -50.88 7.52 4.32
CA GLN A 92 -51.23 6.52 5.33
C GLN A 92 -50.66 5.12 5.02
N ASP A 93 -50.55 4.78 3.74
CA ASP A 93 -49.97 3.53 3.24
C ASP A 93 -48.50 3.68 2.80
N GLY A 94 -47.93 4.89 2.91
CA GLY A 94 -46.58 5.20 2.45
C GLY A 94 -46.41 5.23 0.92
N LEU A 95 -47.48 5.19 0.13
CA LEU A 95 -47.42 5.07 -1.34
C LEU A 95 -47.87 6.34 -2.09
N PRO A 96 -47.31 6.59 -3.29
CA PRO A 96 -46.16 5.92 -3.88
C PRO A 96 -44.87 6.32 -3.18
N TYR A 97 -43.84 5.46 -3.22
CA TYR A 97 -42.54 5.84 -2.66
C TYR A 97 -41.97 7.09 -3.35
N ILE A 98 -41.20 7.87 -2.59
CA ILE A 98 -40.58 9.14 -2.98
C ILE A 98 -39.05 9.03 -2.94
N SER A 99 -38.36 9.79 -3.79
CA SER A 99 -36.90 9.74 -3.91
C SER A 99 -36.20 10.58 -2.83
N ARG A 100 -35.12 10.05 -2.26
CA ARG A 100 -34.16 10.72 -1.37
C ARG A 100 -32.74 10.39 -1.85
N ASP A 101 -32.24 11.16 -2.83
CA ASP A 101 -30.95 10.87 -3.49
C ASP A 101 -29.81 10.77 -2.47
N GLY A 102 -28.97 9.75 -2.62
CA GLY A 102 -27.86 9.43 -1.70
C GLY A 102 -28.26 8.71 -0.41
N GLN A 103 -29.55 8.57 -0.08
CA GLN A 103 -30.01 7.88 1.14
C GLN A 103 -30.56 6.49 0.81
N SER A 104 -29.78 5.43 1.08
CA SER A 104 -30.16 4.06 0.76
C SER A 104 -31.27 3.52 1.67
N ASN A 105 -32.36 3.05 1.08
CA ASN A 105 -33.46 2.42 1.83
C ASN A 105 -33.10 0.96 2.23
N PRO A 106 -33.03 0.61 3.52
CA PRO A 106 -32.67 -0.73 3.97
C PRO A 106 -33.65 -1.82 3.52
N GLU A 107 -34.88 -1.51 3.12
CA GLU A 107 -35.82 -2.48 2.53
C GLU A 107 -35.27 -3.18 1.28
N LEU A 108 -34.28 -2.59 0.60
CA LEU A 108 -33.61 -3.24 -0.53
C LEU A 108 -32.91 -4.55 -0.11
N ASN A 109 -32.54 -4.69 1.17
CA ASN A 109 -31.84 -5.85 1.71
C ASN A 109 -32.74 -7.10 1.76
N ASP A 110 -34.05 -6.92 1.81
CA ASP A 110 -35.02 -8.02 1.83
C ASP A 110 -35.23 -8.65 0.44
N LEU A 111 -34.75 -7.97 -0.60
CA LEU A 111 -34.91 -8.33 -2.01
C LEU A 111 -33.62 -8.90 -2.62
N ASP A 112 -33.56 -9.05 -3.94
CA ASP A 112 -32.53 -9.88 -4.56
C ASP A 112 -31.18 -9.17 -4.76
N ARG A 113 -31.12 -7.83 -4.65
CA ARG A 113 -29.93 -7.03 -5.02
C ARG A 113 -28.66 -7.41 -4.28
N ASN A 114 -28.74 -7.54 -2.96
CA ASN A 114 -27.58 -7.92 -2.15
C ASN A 114 -27.23 -9.39 -2.35
N ARG A 115 -28.24 -10.25 -2.52
CA ARG A 115 -28.03 -11.69 -2.76
C ARG A 115 -27.32 -11.92 -4.09
N LEU A 116 -27.69 -11.19 -5.14
CA LEU A 116 -27.04 -11.23 -6.45
C LEU A 116 -25.57 -10.80 -6.35
N GLY A 117 -25.34 -9.63 -5.74
CA GLY A 117 -23.99 -9.11 -5.54
C GLY A 117 -23.11 -10.07 -4.74
N THR A 118 -23.61 -10.57 -3.61
CA THR A 118 -22.91 -11.55 -2.78
C THR A 118 -22.61 -12.85 -3.53
N THR A 119 -23.57 -13.39 -4.30
CA THR A 119 -23.31 -14.58 -5.13
C THR A 119 -22.19 -14.33 -6.14
N ALA A 120 -22.23 -13.20 -6.85
CA ALA A 120 -21.20 -12.84 -7.82
C ALA A 120 -19.81 -12.69 -7.18
N THR A 121 -19.72 -12.00 -6.04
CA THR A 121 -18.46 -11.88 -5.28
C THR A 121 -17.96 -13.23 -4.80
N ARG A 122 -18.82 -14.08 -4.22
CA ARG A 122 -18.43 -15.41 -3.73
C ARG A 122 -17.89 -16.30 -4.85
N VAL A 123 -18.56 -16.32 -6.00
CA VAL A 123 -18.10 -17.07 -7.18
C VAL A 123 -16.75 -16.53 -7.64
N THR A 124 -16.58 -15.21 -7.68
CA THR A 124 -15.32 -14.56 -8.07
C THR A 124 -14.16 -14.98 -7.14
N THR A 125 -14.35 -14.84 -5.82
CA THR A 125 -13.36 -15.23 -4.80
C THR A 125 -12.98 -16.70 -4.88
N LEU A 126 -13.98 -17.61 -4.91
CA LEU A 126 -13.75 -19.05 -4.96
C LEU A 126 -13.07 -19.49 -6.26
N SER A 127 -13.42 -18.87 -7.39
CA SER A 127 -12.79 -19.19 -8.68
C SER A 127 -11.33 -18.74 -8.74
N LEU A 128 -11.03 -17.55 -8.20
CA LEU A 128 -9.66 -17.06 -8.10
C LEU A 128 -8.82 -17.92 -7.14
N ALA A 129 -9.39 -18.28 -5.98
CA ALA A 129 -8.75 -19.18 -5.01
C ALA A 129 -8.45 -20.55 -5.62
N TRP A 130 -9.40 -21.16 -6.34
CA TRP A 130 -9.15 -22.39 -7.08
C TRP A 130 -8.05 -22.21 -8.13
N TYR A 131 -8.07 -21.13 -8.91
CA TYR A 131 -7.09 -20.94 -9.97
C TYR A 131 -5.67 -20.86 -9.41
N LEU A 132 -5.46 -20.15 -8.30
CA LEU A 132 -4.15 -19.97 -7.69
C LEU A 132 -3.69 -21.20 -6.91
N SER A 133 -4.58 -21.84 -6.14
CA SER A 133 -4.24 -23.00 -5.28
C SER A 133 -4.26 -24.35 -5.99
N GLY A 134 -5.12 -24.51 -7.00
CA GLY A 134 -5.45 -25.81 -7.60
C GLY A 134 -6.39 -26.70 -6.76
N ASP A 135 -6.92 -26.21 -5.64
CA ASP A 135 -7.82 -26.98 -4.77
C ASP A 135 -9.26 -26.99 -5.32
N GLU A 136 -9.68 -28.15 -5.85
CA GLU A 136 -10.99 -28.36 -6.46
C GLU A 136 -12.18 -28.11 -5.51
N ARG A 137 -12.00 -28.09 -4.18
CA ARG A 137 -13.08 -27.77 -3.24
C ARG A 137 -13.65 -26.37 -3.49
N TYR A 138 -12.80 -25.39 -3.83
CA TYR A 138 -13.27 -24.04 -4.12
C TYR A 138 -14.01 -23.96 -5.45
N ALA A 139 -13.53 -24.65 -6.49
CA ALA A 139 -14.23 -24.73 -7.75
C ALA A 139 -15.59 -25.42 -7.61
N GLN A 140 -15.64 -26.55 -6.89
CA GLN A 140 -16.90 -27.25 -6.62
C GLN A 140 -17.91 -26.31 -5.94
N LYS A 141 -17.48 -25.59 -4.90
CA LYS A 141 -18.35 -24.63 -4.22
C LYS A 141 -18.80 -23.50 -5.15
N ALA A 142 -17.90 -22.94 -5.97
CA ALA A 142 -18.25 -21.90 -6.94
C ALA A 142 -19.30 -22.39 -7.95
N VAL A 143 -19.14 -23.62 -8.45
CA VAL A 143 -20.09 -24.26 -9.38
C VAL A 143 -21.44 -24.51 -8.70
N ASP A 144 -21.47 -24.91 -7.43
CA ASP A 144 -22.72 -25.08 -6.68
C ASP A 144 -23.49 -23.76 -6.55
N LEU A 145 -22.79 -22.66 -6.24
CA LEU A 145 -23.38 -21.32 -6.18
C LEU A 145 -23.94 -20.89 -7.56
N LEU A 146 -23.18 -21.10 -8.64
CA LEU A 146 -23.64 -20.84 -10.01
C LEU A 146 -24.88 -21.68 -10.35
N LYS A 147 -24.89 -22.97 -9.98
CA LYS A 147 -26.02 -23.86 -10.22
C LYS A 147 -27.27 -23.37 -9.49
N VAL A 148 -27.18 -23.04 -8.22
CA VAL A 148 -28.32 -22.54 -7.44
C VAL A 148 -28.86 -21.24 -8.03
N TRP A 149 -28.00 -20.30 -8.41
CA TRP A 149 -28.46 -19.00 -8.90
C TRP A 149 -28.98 -19.03 -10.34
N PHE A 150 -28.37 -19.81 -11.24
CA PHE A 150 -28.64 -19.72 -12.68
C PHE A 150 -29.29 -20.97 -13.30
N LEU A 151 -29.04 -22.16 -12.74
CA LEU A 151 -29.27 -23.41 -13.48
C LEU A 151 -30.28 -24.38 -12.82
N ASN A 152 -30.39 -24.37 -11.50
CA ASN A 152 -31.27 -25.28 -10.77
C ASN A 152 -32.72 -24.84 -10.91
N LYS A 153 -33.58 -25.70 -11.47
CA LYS A 153 -34.96 -25.35 -11.81
C LYS A 153 -35.78 -24.80 -10.63
N SER A 154 -35.51 -25.26 -9.41
CA SER A 154 -36.22 -24.84 -8.20
C SER A 154 -35.75 -23.51 -7.61
N THR A 155 -34.59 -22.99 -8.03
CA THR A 155 -33.96 -21.80 -7.41
C THR A 155 -33.49 -20.74 -8.40
N ALA A 156 -33.34 -21.08 -9.68
CA ALA A 156 -32.69 -20.25 -10.68
C ALA A 156 -33.44 -18.93 -10.93
N MET A 157 -32.67 -17.85 -11.10
CA MET A 157 -33.16 -16.57 -11.60
C MET A 157 -33.56 -16.69 -13.08
N ASN A 158 -34.72 -16.15 -13.45
CA ASN A 158 -35.07 -16.01 -14.86
C ASN A 158 -34.15 -14.98 -15.53
N PRO A 159 -33.74 -15.16 -16.81
CA PRO A 159 -32.78 -14.29 -17.50
C PRO A 159 -33.40 -12.97 -17.98
N ASN A 160 -33.99 -12.21 -17.06
CA ASN A 160 -34.56 -10.89 -17.30
C ASN A 160 -34.51 -10.02 -16.02
N LEU A 161 -34.68 -8.71 -16.17
CA LEU A 161 -34.68 -7.73 -15.07
C LEU A 161 -35.98 -6.92 -15.01
N GLU A 162 -37.10 -7.51 -15.43
CA GLU A 162 -38.41 -6.83 -15.56
C GLU A 162 -38.85 -6.13 -14.26
N TYR A 163 -38.43 -6.64 -13.09
CA TYR A 163 -38.78 -6.12 -11.77
C TYR A 163 -37.59 -5.54 -11.00
N ALA A 164 -36.48 -5.24 -11.69
CA ALA A 164 -35.32 -4.60 -11.08
C ALA A 164 -35.56 -3.11 -10.82
N GLN A 165 -35.11 -2.64 -9.66
CA GLN A 165 -35.30 -1.28 -9.14
C GLN A 165 -36.75 -0.80 -9.26
N MET A 166 -37.71 -1.66 -8.90
CA MET A 166 -39.11 -1.27 -8.82
C MET A 166 -39.30 -0.18 -7.76
N VAL A 167 -40.34 0.63 -7.93
CA VAL A 167 -40.74 1.66 -6.96
C VAL A 167 -42.16 1.33 -6.51
N PRO A 168 -42.37 0.99 -5.23
CA PRO A 168 -43.71 0.69 -4.73
C PRO A 168 -44.71 1.81 -5.01
N GLY A 169 -45.88 1.43 -5.52
CA GLY A 169 -46.96 2.36 -5.88
C GLY A 169 -46.76 3.10 -7.21
N ARG A 170 -45.72 2.76 -7.98
CA ARG A 170 -45.48 3.33 -9.32
C ARG A 170 -45.39 2.24 -10.38
N ASN A 171 -45.79 2.57 -11.62
CA ASN A 171 -45.62 1.71 -12.81
C ASN A 171 -46.13 0.27 -12.62
N GLY A 172 -47.23 0.07 -11.88
CA GLY A 172 -47.75 -1.26 -11.57
C GLY A 172 -46.74 -2.17 -10.83
N ASN A 173 -45.83 -1.58 -10.04
CA ASN A 173 -44.70 -2.25 -9.39
C ASN A 173 -43.75 -2.99 -10.34
N LYS A 174 -43.76 -2.63 -11.63
CA LYS A 174 -42.71 -3.04 -12.56
C LYS A 174 -41.40 -2.31 -12.28
N GLY A 175 -40.30 -2.92 -12.71
CA GLY A 175 -38.97 -2.36 -12.63
C GLY A 175 -38.77 -1.14 -13.53
N ARG A 176 -37.56 -0.59 -13.46
CA ARG A 176 -37.11 0.58 -14.22
C ARG A 176 -35.95 0.21 -15.13
N SER A 177 -35.71 1.01 -16.16
CA SER A 177 -34.49 0.91 -16.99
C SER A 177 -33.22 0.88 -16.14
N SER A 178 -33.12 1.78 -15.14
CA SER A 178 -31.97 1.86 -14.22
C SER A 178 -31.69 0.58 -13.44
N GLY A 179 -32.66 -0.35 -13.36
CA GLY A 179 -32.50 -1.66 -12.74
C GLY A 179 -31.59 -2.61 -13.53
N VAL A 180 -31.35 -2.34 -14.81
CA VAL A 180 -30.37 -3.09 -15.62
C VAL A 180 -28.96 -2.99 -15.06
N LEU A 181 -28.63 -1.90 -14.36
CA LEU A 181 -27.36 -1.73 -13.67
C LEU A 181 -27.12 -2.76 -12.55
N ASP A 182 -28.17 -3.36 -11.98
CA ASP A 182 -28.03 -4.29 -10.85
C ASP A 182 -27.19 -5.52 -11.18
N THR A 183 -27.12 -5.91 -12.45
CA THR A 183 -26.35 -7.06 -12.93
C THR A 183 -24.91 -6.74 -13.32
N TYR A 184 -24.43 -5.51 -13.10
CA TYR A 184 -23.05 -5.15 -13.44
C TYR A 184 -22.01 -6.05 -12.75
N SER A 185 -22.30 -6.54 -11.53
CA SER A 185 -21.41 -7.47 -10.82
C SER A 185 -21.20 -8.80 -11.55
N PHE A 186 -22.01 -9.12 -12.58
CA PHE A 186 -21.75 -10.28 -13.44
C PHE A 186 -20.56 -10.07 -14.37
N VAL A 187 -20.19 -8.83 -14.71
CA VAL A 187 -19.06 -8.53 -15.60
C VAL A 187 -17.75 -9.12 -15.04
N PRO A 188 -17.28 -8.75 -13.82
CA PRO A 188 -16.08 -9.36 -13.25
C PRO A 188 -16.29 -10.83 -12.85
N MET A 189 -17.50 -11.25 -12.50
CA MET A 189 -17.79 -12.66 -12.20
C MET A 189 -17.54 -13.56 -13.42
N LEU A 190 -17.91 -13.12 -14.62
CA LEU A 190 -17.72 -13.91 -15.84
C LEU A 190 -16.24 -14.14 -16.16
N ASP A 191 -15.37 -13.15 -15.91
CA ASP A 191 -13.91 -13.32 -15.99
C ASP A 191 -13.42 -14.43 -15.05
N ALA A 192 -13.97 -14.48 -13.83
CA ALA A 192 -13.65 -15.53 -12.88
C ALA A 192 -14.18 -16.90 -13.32
N VAL A 193 -15.38 -16.96 -13.90
CA VAL A 193 -15.97 -18.20 -14.44
C VAL A 193 -15.14 -18.78 -15.58
N TYR A 194 -14.49 -17.96 -16.40
CA TYR A 194 -13.55 -18.46 -17.41
C TYR A 194 -12.38 -19.24 -16.82
N LEU A 195 -11.96 -18.92 -15.59
CA LEU A 195 -10.94 -19.73 -14.90
C LEU A 195 -11.46 -21.16 -14.71
N LEU A 196 -12.69 -21.30 -14.20
CA LEU A 196 -13.32 -22.58 -13.87
C LEU A 196 -13.42 -23.54 -15.07
N GLU A 197 -13.34 -23.06 -16.32
CA GLU A 197 -13.36 -23.95 -17.50
C GLU A 197 -12.26 -25.03 -17.51
N LYS A 198 -11.22 -24.89 -16.68
CA LYS A 198 -10.19 -25.93 -16.51
C LYS A 198 -10.38 -26.82 -15.29
N SER A 199 -11.40 -26.57 -14.46
CA SER A 199 -11.75 -27.39 -13.30
C SER A 199 -12.53 -28.62 -13.73
N SER A 200 -12.35 -29.71 -12.98
CA SER A 200 -13.18 -30.91 -13.15
C SER A 200 -14.63 -30.72 -12.68
N ALA A 201 -14.85 -29.83 -11.72
CA ALA A 201 -16.17 -29.53 -11.17
C ALA A 201 -17.09 -28.76 -12.14
N TYR A 202 -16.50 -27.95 -13.04
CA TYR A 202 -17.26 -27.15 -14.00
C TYR A 202 -17.34 -27.83 -15.36
N THR A 203 -18.40 -28.61 -15.56
CA THR A 203 -18.54 -29.45 -16.75
C THR A 203 -18.83 -28.62 -18.01
N ARG A 204 -18.52 -29.20 -19.18
CA ARG A 204 -18.91 -28.61 -20.48
C ARG A 204 -20.43 -28.35 -20.57
N HIS A 205 -21.22 -29.23 -19.97
CA HIS A 205 -22.68 -29.07 -19.90
C HIS A 205 -23.08 -27.87 -19.05
N ASP A 206 -22.44 -27.67 -17.89
CA ASP A 206 -22.67 -26.49 -17.04
C ASP A 206 -22.29 -25.19 -17.77
N SER A 207 -21.14 -25.17 -18.46
CA SER A 207 -20.69 -24.04 -19.30
C SER A 207 -21.69 -23.72 -20.41
N GLN A 208 -22.17 -24.71 -21.15
CA GLN A 208 -23.16 -24.50 -22.22
C GLN A 208 -24.46 -23.91 -21.68
N ARG A 209 -24.96 -24.40 -20.54
CA ARG A 209 -26.19 -23.90 -19.92
C ARG A 209 -26.03 -22.48 -19.39
N LEU A 210 -24.90 -22.15 -18.77
CA LEU A 210 -24.65 -20.79 -18.28
C LEU A 210 -24.49 -19.80 -19.44
N ARG A 211 -23.74 -20.16 -20.49
CA ARG A 211 -23.64 -19.36 -21.73
C ARG A 211 -25.00 -19.15 -22.39
N HIS A 212 -25.88 -20.17 -22.37
CA HIS A 212 -27.25 -20.04 -22.86
C HIS A 212 -28.06 -19.03 -22.02
N TRP A 213 -27.98 -19.12 -20.69
CA TRP A 213 -28.67 -18.19 -19.78
C TRP A 213 -28.24 -16.74 -20.03
N PHE A 214 -26.93 -16.46 -20.12
CA PHE A 214 -26.42 -15.13 -20.45
C PHE A 214 -26.78 -14.69 -21.87
N GLY A 215 -26.88 -15.62 -22.82
CA GLY A 215 -27.41 -15.36 -24.16
C GLY A 215 -28.88 -14.90 -24.12
N GLN A 216 -29.71 -15.50 -23.28
CA GLN A 216 -31.10 -15.09 -23.08
C GLN A 216 -31.20 -13.71 -22.41
N LEU A 217 -30.40 -13.46 -21.37
CA LEU A 217 -30.35 -12.15 -20.72
C LEU A 217 -29.90 -11.06 -21.68
N LEU A 218 -28.86 -11.32 -22.48
CA LEU A 218 -28.40 -10.42 -23.53
C LEU A 218 -29.52 -10.10 -24.53
N GLN A 219 -30.26 -11.11 -25.01
CA GLN A 219 -31.39 -10.86 -25.90
C GLN A 219 -32.48 -10.03 -25.23
N TRP A 220 -32.78 -10.28 -23.97
CA TRP A 220 -33.73 -9.47 -23.21
C TRP A 220 -33.23 -8.01 -23.09
N MET A 221 -31.97 -7.78 -22.74
CA MET A 221 -31.40 -6.43 -22.60
C MET A 221 -31.37 -5.64 -23.91
N LEU A 222 -31.24 -6.30 -25.07
CA LEU A 222 -31.21 -5.65 -26.37
C LEU A 222 -32.61 -5.24 -26.87
N HIS A 223 -33.67 -5.92 -26.44
CA HIS A 223 -35.02 -5.78 -27.02
C HIS A 223 -36.10 -5.34 -26.02
N SER A 224 -35.87 -5.47 -24.71
CA SER A 224 -36.85 -5.05 -23.70
C SER A 224 -36.95 -3.53 -23.62
N PRO A 225 -38.13 -2.97 -23.28
CA PRO A 225 -38.27 -1.53 -23.07
C PRO A 225 -37.30 -0.98 -22.02
N GLN A 226 -37.01 -1.77 -20.97
CA GLN A 226 -36.09 -1.38 -19.91
C GLN A 226 -34.64 -1.33 -20.42
N GLY A 227 -34.20 -2.36 -21.15
CA GLY A 227 -32.87 -2.41 -21.74
C GLY A 227 -32.63 -1.31 -22.77
N ILE A 228 -33.60 -1.05 -23.65
CA ILE A 228 -33.55 0.09 -24.59
C ILE A 228 -33.48 1.42 -23.82
N GLY A 229 -34.29 1.58 -22.77
CA GLY A 229 -34.26 2.78 -21.94
C GLY A 229 -32.93 2.99 -21.22
N GLU A 230 -32.28 1.92 -20.75
CA GLU A 230 -30.97 1.99 -20.12
C GLU A 230 -29.88 2.36 -21.14
N SER A 231 -29.93 1.76 -22.34
CA SER A 231 -29.03 2.12 -23.44
C SER A 231 -29.15 3.59 -23.86
N ASN A 232 -30.33 4.19 -23.68
CA ASN A 232 -30.61 5.60 -24.00
C ASN A 232 -30.35 6.56 -22.84
N ALA A 233 -29.88 6.08 -21.69
CA ALA A 233 -29.45 6.95 -20.60
C ALA A 233 -28.32 7.89 -21.05
N LYS A 234 -28.20 9.05 -20.40
CA LYS A 234 -27.23 10.10 -20.76
C LYS A 234 -26.02 10.15 -19.83
N ASN A 235 -25.95 9.25 -18.86
CA ASN A 235 -24.98 9.24 -17.76
C ASN A 235 -24.32 7.85 -17.66
N ASN A 236 -23.67 7.59 -16.54
CA ASN A 236 -22.95 6.35 -16.23
C ASN A 236 -23.73 5.05 -16.52
N HIS A 237 -25.07 5.06 -16.41
CA HIS A 237 -25.90 3.90 -16.73
C HIS A 237 -25.71 3.40 -18.16
N ALA A 238 -25.53 4.30 -19.13
CA ALA A 238 -25.41 3.91 -20.54
C ALA A 238 -24.05 3.27 -20.85
N ILE A 239 -22.99 3.71 -20.17
CA ILE A 239 -21.65 3.13 -20.29
C ILE A 239 -21.61 1.79 -19.58
N ALA A 240 -22.22 1.69 -18.39
CA ALA A 240 -22.37 0.42 -17.68
C ALA A 240 -23.20 -0.60 -18.48
N TYR A 241 -24.24 -0.14 -19.19
CA TYR A 241 -25.03 -0.96 -20.10
C TYR A 241 -24.16 -1.51 -21.23
N ASP A 242 -23.39 -0.66 -21.92
CA ASP A 242 -22.52 -1.10 -23.02
C ASP A 242 -21.47 -2.12 -22.52
N ALA A 243 -20.87 -1.89 -21.35
CA ALA A 243 -19.94 -2.84 -20.72
C ALA A 243 -20.60 -4.21 -20.44
N GLN A 244 -21.81 -4.22 -19.89
CA GLN A 244 -22.57 -5.46 -19.68
C GLN A 244 -22.88 -6.17 -21.01
N ILE A 245 -23.35 -5.44 -22.03
CA ILE A 245 -23.65 -6.02 -23.34
C ILE A 245 -22.40 -6.65 -23.96
N VAL A 246 -21.25 -5.96 -23.93
CA VAL A 246 -19.99 -6.47 -24.47
C VAL A 246 -19.56 -7.73 -23.72
N SER A 247 -19.52 -7.69 -22.38
CA SER A 247 -19.13 -8.84 -21.55
C SER A 247 -20.05 -10.05 -21.80
N PHE A 248 -21.37 -9.86 -21.76
CA PHE A 248 -22.35 -10.94 -21.94
C PHE A 248 -22.34 -11.48 -23.37
N ALA A 249 -22.14 -10.61 -24.37
CA ALA A 249 -22.00 -11.03 -25.77
C ALA A 249 -20.75 -11.87 -25.99
N LEU A 250 -19.60 -11.48 -25.43
CA LEU A 250 -18.36 -12.25 -25.55
C LEU A 250 -18.50 -13.61 -24.85
N TYR A 251 -19.07 -13.64 -23.65
CA TYR A 251 -19.34 -14.88 -22.91
C TYR A 251 -20.33 -15.81 -23.65
N ALA A 252 -21.41 -15.26 -24.22
CA ALA A 252 -22.39 -16.02 -25.00
C ALA A 252 -21.91 -16.37 -26.43
N GLY A 253 -20.68 -16.02 -26.82
CA GLY A 253 -20.11 -16.29 -28.15
C GLY A 253 -20.68 -15.40 -29.27
N LYS A 254 -21.35 -14.29 -28.95
CA LYS A 254 -21.95 -13.32 -29.86
C LYS A 254 -21.00 -12.16 -30.20
N LYS A 255 -19.78 -12.48 -30.64
CA LYS A 255 -18.69 -11.51 -30.88
C LYS A 255 -19.08 -10.31 -31.75
N LYS A 256 -19.94 -10.49 -32.75
CA LYS A 256 -20.42 -9.39 -33.63
C LYS A 256 -21.16 -8.30 -32.86
N VAL A 257 -21.96 -8.68 -31.85
CA VAL A 257 -22.69 -7.71 -31.00
C VAL A 257 -21.69 -6.89 -30.19
N ALA A 258 -20.70 -7.54 -29.57
CA ALA A 258 -19.64 -6.86 -28.83
C ALA A 258 -18.86 -5.87 -29.71
N GLN A 259 -18.43 -6.31 -30.91
CA GLN A 259 -17.73 -5.46 -31.87
C GLN A 259 -18.54 -4.23 -32.28
N GLN A 260 -19.84 -4.42 -32.56
CA GLN A 260 -20.72 -3.30 -32.93
C GLN A 260 -20.87 -2.28 -31.82
N VAL A 261 -21.07 -2.72 -30.57
CA VAL A 261 -21.16 -1.80 -29.43
C VAL A 261 -19.86 -1.02 -29.25
N LEU A 262 -18.71 -1.71 -29.27
CA LEU A 262 -17.39 -1.11 -29.08
C LEU A 262 -17.03 -0.10 -30.19
N GLN A 263 -17.32 -0.41 -31.46
CA GLN A 263 -17.03 0.51 -32.58
C GLN A 263 -17.80 1.84 -32.49
N HIS A 264 -19.02 1.82 -31.93
CA HIS A 264 -19.83 3.03 -31.77
C HIS A 264 -19.65 3.69 -30.40
N PHE A 265 -18.87 3.07 -29.49
CA PHE A 265 -18.73 3.52 -28.11
C PHE A 265 -18.20 4.96 -28.00
N PRO A 266 -17.13 5.38 -28.72
CA PRO A 266 -16.63 6.75 -28.60
C PRO A 266 -17.68 7.82 -28.93
N GLU A 267 -18.31 7.70 -30.10
CA GLU A 267 -19.31 8.66 -30.60
C GLU A 267 -20.59 8.64 -29.76
N ARG A 268 -21.06 7.46 -29.33
CA ARG A 268 -22.32 7.36 -28.57
C ARG A 268 -22.16 7.75 -27.11
N ARG A 269 -20.98 7.54 -26.52
CA ARG A 269 -20.76 7.62 -25.08
C ARG A 269 -19.68 8.63 -24.70
N LEU A 270 -18.43 8.41 -25.10
CA LEU A 270 -17.31 9.24 -24.64
C LEU A 270 -17.55 10.71 -25.00
N PHE A 271 -17.84 10.99 -26.27
CA PHE A 271 -17.97 12.36 -26.76
C PHE A 271 -19.28 13.04 -26.35
N THR A 272 -20.27 12.28 -25.88
CA THR A 272 -21.55 12.83 -25.41
C THR A 272 -21.60 13.03 -23.90
N GLN A 273 -20.72 12.37 -23.14
CA GLN A 273 -20.70 12.43 -21.67
C GLN A 273 -19.51 13.20 -21.09
N ILE A 274 -18.44 13.37 -21.86
CA ILE A 274 -17.23 14.09 -21.46
C ILE A 274 -17.18 15.44 -22.18
N GLU A 275 -16.92 16.51 -21.45
CA GLU A 275 -16.64 17.84 -22.01
C GLU A 275 -15.17 18.00 -22.42
N PRO A 276 -14.82 19.00 -23.26
CA PRO A 276 -13.44 19.22 -23.71
C PRO A 276 -12.39 19.38 -22.59
N ASP A 277 -12.83 19.78 -21.40
CA ASP A 277 -11.98 19.92 -20.20
C ASP A 277 -11.99 18.70 -19.27
N GLY A 278 -12.65 17.61 -19.68
CA GLY A 278 -12.71 16.35 -18.93
C GLY A 278 -13.87 16.25 -17.94
N ARG A 279 -14.63 17.32 -17.71
CA ARG A 279 -15.80 17.24 -16.83
C ARG A 279 -16.84 16.26 -17.40
N MET A 280 -17.52 15.55 -16.50
CA MET A 280 -18.66 14.70 -16.83
C MET A 280 -19.94 15.27 -16.17
N PRO A 281 -20.66 16.19 -16.83
CA PRO A 281 -21.68 17.04 -16.18
C PRO A 281 -22.83 16.26 -15.53
N GLN A 282 -23.20 15.10 -16.10
CA GLN A 282 -24.28 14.28 -15.56
C GLN A 282 -23.91 13.58 -14.25
N GLU A 283 -22.61 13.36 -14.02
CA GLU A 283 -22.07 12.77 -12.80
C GLU A 283 -21.77 13.85 -11.76
N LEU A 284 -21.23 14.99 -12.22
CA LEU A 284 -20.85 16.12 -11.35
C LEU A 284 -22.03 16.79 -10.63
N ARG A 285 -23.25 16.66 -11.16
CA ARG A 285 -24.47 17.17 -10.52
C ARG A 285 -25.01 16.29 -9.38
N ARG A 286 -24.40 15.13 -9.11
CA ARG A 286 -24.89 14.17 -8.11
C ARG A 286 -24.37 14.50 -6.71
N THR A 287 -25.07 14.01 -5.69
CA THR A 287 -24.65 14.16 -4.28
C THR A 287 -23.35 13.42 -3.94
N LEU A 288 -23.00 12.41 -4.75
CA LEU A 288 -21.75 11.64 -4.71
C LEU A 288 -20.97 11.85 -6.02
N ALA A 289 -20.72 13.11 -6.40
CA ALA A 289 -20.23 13.51 -7.71
C ALA A 289 -18.89 12.87 -8.09
N PHE A 290 -17.93 12.82 -7.16
CA PHE A 290 -16.64 12.19 -7.39
C PHE A 290 -16.83 10.68 -7.59
N GLY A 291 -17.62 10.04 -6.72
CA GLY A 291 -17.93 8.61 -6.81
C GLY A 291 -18.60 8.21 -8.13
N TYR A 292 -19.58 8.98 -8.62
CA TYR A 292 -20.21 8.72 -9.92
C TYR A 292 -19.27 8.94 -11.10
N SER A 293 -18.41 9.95 -11.01
CA SER A 293 -17.39 10.23 -12.03
C SER A 293 -16.37 9.09 -12.12
N GLN A 294 -15.81 8.69 -10.98
CA GLN A 294 -14.92 7.54 -10.85
C GLN A 294 -15.56 6.26 -11.38
N TYR A 295 -16.80 5.97 -10.95
CA TYR A 295 -17.53 4.78 -11.39
C TYR A 295 -17.75 4.74 -12.90
N ASN A 296 -18.02 5.89 -13.52
CA ASN A 296 -18.15 5.98 -14.97
C ASN A 296 -16.82 5.66 -15.68
N LEU A 297 -15.70 6.16 -15.16
CA LEU A 297 -14.36 5.89 -15.70
C LEU A 297 -13.96 4.42 -15.56
N THR A 298 -14.28 3.76 -14.45
CA THR A 298 -14.04 2.30 -14.29
C THR A 298 -14.71 1.52 -15.42
N HIS A 299 -15.95 1.85 -15.78
CA HIS A 299 -16.66 1.17 -16.86
C HIS A 299 -16.07 1.46 -18.23
N MET A 300 -15.55 2.68 -18.45
CA MET A 300 -14.81 3.01 -19.68
C MET A 300 -13.54 2.16 -19.77
N ILE A 301 -12.79 2.02 -18.68
CA ILE A 301 -11.59 1.16 -18.60
C ILE A 301 -11.95 -0.29 -18.92
N ASP A 302 -13.01 -0.84 -18.33
CA ASP A 302 -13.47 -2.20 -18.62
C ASP A 302 -13.78 -2.38 -20.11
N LEU A 303 -14.48 -1.43 -20.74
CA LEU A 303 -14.76 -1.44 -22.18
C LEU A 303 -13.50 -1.38 -23.04
N PHE A 304 -12.50 -0.58 -22.67
CA PHE A 304 -11.23 -0.52 -23.39
C PHE A 304 -10.44 -1.83 -23.29
N LEU A 305 -10.40 -2.45 -22.12
CA LEU A 305 -9.76 -3.75 -21.94
C LEU A 305 -10.47 -4.84 -22.75
N MET A 306 -11.81 -4.85 -22.74
CA MET A 306 -12.59 -5.76 -23.59
C MET A 306 -12.40 -5.48 -25.10
N GLY A 307 -12.24 -4.22 -25.48
CA GLY A 307 -11.90 -3.81 -26.84
C GLY A 307 -10.56 -4.37 -27.29
N ARG A 308 -9.51 -4.16 -26.49
CA ARG A 308 -8.16 -4.68 -26.75
C ARG A 308 -8.14 -6.20 -26.86
N HIS A 309 -8.91 -6.87 -26.00
CA HIS A 309 -9.06 -8.32 -26.04
C HIS A 309 -9.51 -8.84 -27.43
N ILE A 310 -10.36 -8.09 -28.12
CA ILE A 310 -10.84 -8.43 -29.47
C ILE A 310 -10.13 -7.65 -30.59
N GLY A 311 -9.00 -7.01 -30.31
CA GLY A 311 -8.16 -6.31 -31.29
C GLY A 311 -8.64 -4.90 -31.66
N LEU A 312 -9.47 -4.25 -30.83
CA LEU A 312 -9.90 -2.86 -31.01
C LEU A 312 -9.21 -1.96 -29.99
N GLU A 313 -8.43 -0.99 -30.46
CA GLU A 313 -7.91 0.08 -29.61
C GLU A 313 -8.89 1.28 -29.66
N LEU A 314 -9.45 1.65 -28.53
CA LEU A 314 -10.41 2.76 -28.41
C LEU A 314 -10.03 3.81 -27.35
N SER A 315 -9.03 3.56 -26.51
CA SER A 315 -8.69 4.41 -25.35
C SER A 315 -8.19 5.79 -25.75
N HIS A 316 -7.56 5.91 -26.93
CA HIS A 316 -7.09 7.19 -27.49
C HIS A 316 -8.10 7.92 -28.37
N SER A 317 -9.36 7.45 -28.43
CA SER A 317 -10.42 8.11 -29.19
C SER A 317 -10.63 9.54 -28.67
N THR A 318 -10.60 10.51 -29.60
CA THR A 318 -10.73 11.94 -29.28
C THR A 318 -11.66 12.60 -30.29
N SER A 319 -12.61 13.40 -29.81
CA SER A 319 -13.51 14.18 -30.68
C SER A 319 -12.79 15.36 -31.33
N THR A 320 -13.43 16.00 -32.31
CA THR A 320 -12.88 17.19 -32.99
C THR A 320 -12.66 18.38 -32.04
N ASP A 321 -13.46 18.50 -30.97
CA ASP A 321 -13.34 19.54 -29.94
C ASP A 321 -12.51 19.10 -28.72
N GLY A 322 -11.86 17.93 -28.76
CA GLY A 322 -10.87 17.49 -27.77
C GLY A 322 -11.41 16.68 -26.58
N ARG A 323 -12.67 16.22 -26.63
CA ARG A 323 -13.25 15.31 -25.62
C ARG A 323 -12.58 13.95 -25.71
N SER A 324 -12.07 13.44 -24.59
CA SER A 324 -11.45 12.12 -24.53
C SER A 324 -11.51 11.53 -23.13
N PHE A 325 -11.32 10.21 -23.04
CA PHE A 325 -11.20 9.51 -21.77
C PHE A 325 -10.08 10.09 -20.89
N TYR A 326 -8.90 10.36 -21.47
CA TYR A 326 -7.78 10.89 -20.71
C TYR A 326 -8.03 12.27 -20.13
N LYS A 327 -8.80 13.15 -20.81
CA LYS A 327 -9.23 14.43 -20.22
C LYS A 327 -10.05 14.23 -18.94
N ALA A 328 -10.96 13.25 -18.94
CA ALA A 328 -11.77 12.96 -17.77
C ALA A 328 -10.97 12.33 -16.61
N MET A 329 -10.00 11.47 -16.93
CA MET A 329 -9.03 10.99 -15.95
C MET A 329 -8.19 12.14 -15.38
N ASP A 330 -7.62 13.01 -16.22
CA ASP A 330 -6.81 14.17 -15.82
C ASP A 330 -7.58 15.10 -14.86
N PHE A 331 -8.86 15.34 -15.17
CA PHE A 331 -9.75 16.16 -14.35
C PHE A 331 -9.89 15.58 -12.92
N LEU A 332 -10.15 14.27 -12.77
CA LEU A 332 -10.22 13.64 -11.44
C LEU A 332 -8.84 13.53 -10.76
N SER A 333 -7.78 13.26 -11.51
CA SER A 333 -6.40 13.19 -10.99
C SER A 333 -5.97 14.46 -10.26
N SER A 334 -6.49 15.62 -10.66
CA SER A 334 -6.20 16.90 -10.01
C SER A 334 -6.75 17.03 -8.57
N TYR A 335 -7.60 16.08 -8.13
CA TYR A 335 -8.17 16.01 -6.78
C TYR A 335 -7.69 14.81 -5.96
N VAL A 336 -6.76 14.02 -6.47
CA VAL A 336 -6.22 12.87 -5.74
C VAL A 336 -5.38 13.34 -4.56
N GLY A 337 -5.65 12.77 -3.38
CA GLY A 337 -4.95 13.11 -2.14
C GLY A 337 -5.36 14.43 -1.50
N LYS A 338 -6.36 15.12 -2.07
CA LYS A 338 -6.93 16.34 -1.49
C LYS A 338 -8.04 16.02 -0.49
N GLN A 339 -8.36 16.98 0.36
CA GLN A 339 -9.49 16.87 1.28
C GLN A 339 -10.80 17.09 0.52
N VAL A 340 -11.92 16.60 1.08
CA VAL A 340 -13.23 16.72 0.42
C VAL A 340 -13.65 18.19 0.24
N GLU A 341 -13.16 19.10 1.07
CA GLU A 341 -13.41 20.55 0.98
C GLU A 341 -12.77 21.19 -0.27
N ASP A 342 -11.73 20.56 -0.84
CA ASP A 342 -11.09 21.01 -2.08
C ASP A 342 -11.88 20.59 -3.33
N TRP A 343 -12.88 19.71 -3.19
CA TRP A 343 -13.74 19.24 -4.27
C TRP A 343 -14.92 20.20 -4.47
N PRO A 344 -15.04 20.89 -5.63
CA PRO A 344 -16.02 21.97 -5.81
C PRO A 344 -17.44 21.46 -6.11
N TYR A 345 -17.70 20.17 -5.96
CA TYR A 345 -19.01 19.54 -6.15
C TYR A 345 -19.41 18.77 -4.89
N GLN A 346 -20.61 18.19 -4.86
CA GLN A 346 -21.03 17.43 -3.70
C GLN A 346 -20.32 16.07 -3.63
N GLN A 347 -19.81 15.72 -2.45
CA GLN A 347 -19.51 14.35 -2.08
C GLN A 347 -19.89 14.16 -0.61
N ILE A 348 -21.12 13.71 -0.36
CA ILE A 348 -21.69 13.65 0.99
C ILE A 348 -21.15 12.48 1.85
N SER A 349 -20.48 11.50 1.26
CA SER A 349 -19.89 10.34 1.95
C SER A 349 -18.84 9.63 1.10
N GLU A 350 -18.15 8.63 1.65
CA GLU A 350 -17.26 7.70 0.92
C GLU A 350 -16.06 8.36 0.20
N TRP A 351 -15.63 9.56 0.60
CA TRP A 351 -14.51 10.27 -0.07
C TRP A 351 -13.24 9.41 -0.14
N ASP A 352 -12.73 8.94 1.00
CA ASP A 352 -11.51 8.13 1.06
C ASP A 352 -11.64 6.83 0.27
N TYR A 353 -12.77 6.15 0.39
CA TYR A 353 -13.04 4.93 -0.38
C TYR A 353 -12.97 5.21 -1.89
N LYS A 354 -13.59 6.29 -2.36
CA LYS A 354 -13.59 6.63 -3.79
C LYS A 354 -12.26 7.15 -4.30
N GLN A 355 -11.47 7.83 -3.46
CA GLN A 355 -10.07 8.13 -3.76
C GLN A 355 -9.26 6.86 -4.01
N GLN A 356 -9.46 5.81 -3.21
CA GLN A 356 -8.77 4.53 -3.38
C GLN A 356 -9.25 3.75 -4.61
N GLU A 357 -10.54 3.73 -4.91
CA GLU A 357 -11.05 3.16 -6.16
C GLU A 357 -10.47 3.87 -7.39
N PHE A 358 -10.38 5.21 -7.35
CA PHE A 358 -9.76 5.96 -8.44
C PHE A 358 -8.25 5.73 -8.55
N CYS A 359 -7.54 5.53 -7.43
CA CYS A 359 -6.14 5.10 -7.46
C CYS A 359 -5.97 3.78 -8.22
N LYS A 360 -6.86 2.80 -8.03
CA LYS A 360 -6.87 1.54 -8.81
C LYS A 360 -7.11 1.80 -10.29
N ASP A 361 -8.02 2.71 -10.64
CA ASP A 361 -8.29 3.09 -12.03
C ASP A 361 -7.09 3.79 -12.69
N LEU A 362 -6.36 4.65 -11.95
CA LEU A 362 -5.10 5.26 -12.40
C LEU A 362 -4.04 4.20 -12.73
N TYR A 363 -3.87 3.23 -11.82
CA TYR A 363 -2.93 2.13 -12.04
C TYR A 363 -3.36 1.27 -13.25
N ARG A 364 -4.64 0.86 -13.32
CA ARG A 364 -5.15 0.06 -14.45
C ARG A 364 -4.95 0.78 -15.78
N THR A 365 -5.23 2.08 -15.81
CA THR A 365 -5.04 2.91 -16.99
C THR A 365 -3.58 2.97 -17.39
N ALA A 366 -2.68 3.30 -16.46
CA ALA A 366 -1.27 3.44 -16.80
C ALA A 366 -0.62 2.10 -17.16
N GLN A 367 -0.99 1.01 -16.49
CA GLN A 367 -0.35 -0.29 -16.70
C GLN A 367 -0.92 -1.04 -17.92
N TYR A 368 -2.24 -0.98 -18.13
CA TYR A 368 -2.93 -1.83 -19.11
C TYR A 368 -3.52 -1.07 -20.29
N LEU A 369 -3.61 0.27 -20.23
CA LEU A 369 -4.05 1.10 -21.34
C LEU A 369 -2.89 1.93 -21.91
N ASP A 370 -2.23 2.78 -21.13
CA ASP A 370 -1.20 3.68 -21.64
C ASP A 370 -0.02 3.82 -20.66
N SER A 371 1.06 3.09 -20.95
CA SER A 371 2.29 3.06 -20.16
C SER A 371 3.08 4.37 -20.18
N THR A 372 2.70 5.33 -21.04
CA THR A 372 3.32 6.66 -21.03
C THR A 372 2.81 7.55 -19.88
N ARG A 373 1.66 7.20 -19.27
CA ARG A 373 1.06 7.89 -18.11
C ARG A 373 1.78 7.61 -16.79
N THR A 374 3.07 7.93 -16.75
CA THR A 374 3.90 7.77 -15.54
C THR A 374 3.45 8.68 -14.39
N ASP A 375 2.73 9.77 -14.70
CA ASP A 375 2.08 10.66 -13.74
C ASP A 375 0.97 9.94 -12.95
N TYR A 376 0.18 9.09 -13.61
CA TYR A 376 -0.85 8.28 -12.95
C TYR A 376 -0.24 7.23 -12.02
N LEU A 377 0.84 6.56 -12.44
CA LEU A 377 1.56 5.63 -11.57
C LEU A 377 2.15 6.32 -10.34
N ARG A 378 2.63 7.57 -10.49
CA ARG A 378 3.14 8.37 -9.38
C ARG A 378 2.03 8.68 -8.38
N LEU A 379 0.87 9.17 -8.85
CA LEU A 379 -0.29 9.44 -7.99
C LEU A 379 -0.76 8.18 -7.28
N PHE A 380 -0.87 7.05 -7.99
CA PHE A 380 -1.21 5.77 -7.38
C PHE A 380 -0.22 5.38 -6.27
N ARG A 381 1.10 5.40 -6.53
CA ARG A 381 2.11 5.04 -5.52
C ARG A 381 2.08 5.96 -4.31
N GLN A 382 1.82 7.24 -4.52
CA GLN A 382 1.80 8.25 -3.47
C GLN A 382 0.57 8.14 -2.56
N TYR A 383 -0.60 7.82 -3.11
CA TYR A 383 -1.87 7.94 -2.38
C TYR A 383 -2.64 6.62 -2.19
N ARG A 384 -2.16 5.50 -2.73
CA ARG A 384 -2.80 4.20 -2.51
C ARG A 384 -2.77 3.80 -1.03
N HIS A 385 -3.83 3.15 -0.59
CA HIS A 385 -3.86 2.36 0.64
C HIS A 385 -3.68 0.89 0.26
N LEU A 386 -2.76 0.20 0.92
CA LEU A 386 -2.46 -1.20 0.66
C LEU A 386 -3.35 -2.12 1.49
N ASP A 387 -4.59 -2.30 1.02
CA ASP A 387 -5.47 -3.35 1.54
C ASP A 387 -5.11 -4.71 0.93
N LEU A 388 -4.30 -5.49 1.64
CA LEU A 388 -3.88 -6.83 1.18
C LEU A 388 -5.03 -7.85 1.15
N SER A 389 -6.24 -7.50 1.58
CA SER A 389 -7.43 -8.32 1.38
C SER A 389 -8.10 -8.09 0.03
N ASP A 390 -7.71 -7.02 -0.67
CA ASP A 390 -8.28 -6.67 -1.95
C ASP A 390 -7.68 -7.53 -3.08
N PRO A 391 -8.51 -8.29 -3.83
CA PRO A 391 -8.04 -9.10 -4.94
C PRO A 391 -7.40 -8.28 -6.08
N PHE A 392 -7.60 -6.95 -6.13
CA PHE A 392 -6.89 -6.06 -7.06
C PHE A 392 -5.39 -6.35 -7.12
N PHE A 393 -4.77 -6.62 -5.97
CA PHE A 393 -3.33 -6.85 -5.88
C PHE A 393 -2.86 -8.19 -6.48
N LEU A 394 -3.77 -9.14 -6.71
CA LEU A 394 -3.51 -10.38 -7.46
C LEU A 394 -3.98 -10.29 -8.92
N LEU A 395 -4.97 -9.44 -9.20
CA LEU A 395 -5.60 -9.33 -10.51
C LEU A 395 -4.88 -8.35 -11.45
N TYR A 396 -4.23 -7.32 -10.91
CA TYR A 396 -3.64 -6.24 -11.70
C TYR A 396 -2.25 -5.78 -11.22
N TYR A 397 -1.99 -5.82 -9.91
CA TYR A 397 -0.81 -5.15 -9.37
C TYR A 397 0.49 -5.91 -9.62
N GLN A 398 1.52 -5.19 -10.09
CA GLN A 398 2.89 -5.68 -10.23
C GLN A 398 3.76 -5.06 -9.13
N PRO A 399 4.03 -5.78 -8.01
CA PRO A 399 4.88 -5.30 -6.94
C PRO A 399 6.31 -5.04 -7.41
N SER A 400 6.85 -3.92 -6.98
CA SER A 400 8.27 -3.59 -7.11
C SER A 400 9.11 -4.41 -6.11
N VAL A 401 10.44 -4.42 -6.29
CA VAL A 401 11.37 -5.00 -5.31
C VAL A 401 11.17 -4.37 -3.92
N THR A 402 10.84 -3.09 -3.86
CA THR A 402 10.56 -2.38 -2.61
C THR A 402 9.27 -2.85 -1.96
N ASP A 403 8.22 -3.14 -2.75
CA ASP A 403 7.00 -3.74 -2.20
C ASP A 403 7.27 -5.16 -1.67
N MET A 404 8.13 -5.93 -2.33
CA MET A 404 8.57 -7.24 -1.84
C MET A 404 9.36 -7.14 -0.54
N ALA A 405 10.26 -6.15 -0.44
CA ALA A 405 11.02 -5.86 0.77
C ALA A 405 10.10 -5.45 1.92
N MET A 406 9.14 -4.56 1.67
CA MET A 406 8.14 -4.15 2.66
C MET A 406 7.24 -5.32 3.09
N ALA A 407 6.80 -6.16 2.16
CA ALA A 407 5.99 -7.33 2.49
C ALA A 407 6.75 -8.38 3.32
N HIS A 408 8.04 -8.58 3.02
CA HIS A 408 8.91 -9.40 3.84
C HIS A 408 9.06 -8.82 5.26
N ALA A 409 9.34 -7.51 5.36
CA ALA A 409 9.43 -6.82 6.64
C ALA A 409 8.12 -6.90 7.45
N MET A 410 6.98 -6.82 6.77
CA MET A 410 5.66 -6.99 7.38
C MET A 410 5.50 -8.36 8.04
N GLY A 411 5.88 -9.43 7.35
CA GLY A 411 5.89 -10.78 7.91
C GLY A 411 6.81 -10.91 9.12
N GLN A 412 8.03 -10.39 9.02
CA GLN A 412 9.01 -10.40 10.09
C GLN A 412 8.55 -9.60 11.33
N LEU A 413 7.98 -8.40 11.15
CA LEU A 413 7.46 -7.60 12.26
C LEU A 413 6.27 -8.26 12.97
N ARG A 414 5.39 -8.97 12.24
CA ARG A 414 4.33 -9.78 12.88
C ARG A 414 4.94 -10.86 13.79
N LEU A 415 6.01 -11.51 13.35
CA LEU A 415 6.76 -12.46 14.18
C LEU A 415 7.45 -11.75 15.36
N ALA A 416 8.06 -10.59 15.15
CA ALA A 416 8.73 -9.83 16.20
C ALA A 416 7.79 -9.40 17.33
N ILE A 417 6.56 -8.99 16.98
CA ILE A 417 5.50 -8.71 17.95
C ILE A 417 5.22 -9.96 18.80
N LYS A 418 5.03 -11.12 18.16
CA LYS A 418 4.76 -12.40 18.85
C LYS A 418 5.92 -12.80 19.76
N CYS A 419 7.15 -12.81 19.24
CA CYS A 419 8.35 -13.17 19.99
C CYS A 419 8.60 -12.22 21.16
N THR A 420 8.40 -10.90 20.97
CA THR A 420 8.58 -9.93 22.05
C THR A 420 7.53 -10.10 23.14
N ASN A 421 6.26 -10.27 22.79
CA ASN A 421 5.20 -10.49 23.78
C ASN A 421 5.43 -11.78 24.57
N GLN A 422 5.94 -12.83 23.93
CA GLN A 422 6.35 -14.04 24.64
C GLN A 422 7.55 -13.79 25.57
N ALA A 423 8.59 -13.11 25.10
CA ALA A 423 9.79 -12.83 25.88
C ALA A 423 9.53 -11.88 27.07
N ARG A 424 8.55 -10.98 26.98
CA ARG A 424 8.11 -10.12 28.10
C ARG A 424 7.57 -10.91 29.29
N ASN A 425 7.01 -12.10 29.04
CA ASN A 425 6.46 -12.96 30.09
C ASN A 425 7.53 -13.73 30.86
N ASP A 426 8.79 -13.72 30.40
CA ASP A 426 9.91 -14.26 31.16
C ASP A 426 10.15 -13.47 32.45
N SER A 427 10.34 -14.18 33.57
CA SER A 427 10.50 -13.57 34.90
C SER A 427 11.67 -12.59 34.97
N ALA A 428 12.80 -12.86 34.30
CA ALA A 428 13.94 -11.97 34.34
C ALA A 428 13.70 -10.68 33.55
N ASN A 429 12.96 -10.76 32.44
CA ASN A 429 12.56 -9.58 31.67
C ASN A 429 11.51 -8.75 32.41
N SER A 430 10.50 -9.40 33.00
CA SER A 430 9.46 -8.74 33.79
C SER A 430 10.04 -7.98 34.99
N LEU A 431 10.92 -8.61 35.78
CA LEU A 431 11.57 -8.00 36.95
C LEU A 431 12.43 -6.77 36.60
N ARG A 432 12.97 -6.71 35.38
CA ARG A 432 13.81 -5.61 34.89
C ARG A 432 13.04 -4.63 34.00
N HIS A 433 11.72 -4.77 33.90
CA HIS A 433 10.86 -3.98 33.02
C HIS A 433 11.39 -3.90 31.58
N ARG A 434 11.90 -5.01 31.05
CA ARG A 434 12.40 -5.11 29.67
C ARG A 434 11.22 -5.36 28.73
N ILE A 435 10.98 -4.41 27.84
CA ILE A 435 9.73 -4.29 27.08
C ILE A 435 9.94 -4.25 25.57
N THR A 436 11.12 -3.96 25.05
CA THR A 436 11.29 -3.71 23.60
C THR A 436 12.49 -4.50 23.06
N PRO A 437 12.40 -5.09 21.85
CA PRO A 437 13.47 -5.92 21.31
C PRO A 437 14.63 -5.06 20.85
N ARG A 438 15.85 -5.49 21.18
CA ARG A 438 17.09 -4.79 20.78
C ARG A 438 17.90 -5.59 19.78
N SER A 439 18.22 -6.84 20.11
CA SER A 439 19.10 -7.73 19.34
C SER A 439 18.79 -9.20 19.71
N LEU A 440 19.55 -10.14 19.16
CA LEU A 440 19.66 -11.50 19.69
C LEU A 440 20.90 -11.65 20.58
N ASN A 441 20.78 -12.48 21.62
CA ASN A 441 21.91 -12.97 22.41
C ASN A 441 22.67 -14.05 21.61
N HIS A 442 23.88 -14.40 22.06
CA HIS A 442 24.70 -15.44 21.42
C HIS A 442 24.03 -16.82 21.36
N ASP A 443 23.12 -17.12 22.29
CA ASP A 443 22.33 -18.36 22.32
C ASP A 443 21.08 -18.30 21.41
N GLY A 444 20.88 -17.20 20.67
CA GLY A 444 19.75 -16.97 19.80
C GLY A 444 18.48 -16.47 20.51
N THR A 445 18.51 -16.28 21.83
CA THR A 445 17.36 -15.74 22.57
C THR A 445 17.19 -14.23 22.33
N LEU A 446 15.94 -13.76 22.36
CA LEU A 446 15.61 -12.36 22.13
C LEU A 446 16.07 -11.48 23.30
N ALA A 447 16.97 -10.54 23.02
CA ALA A 447 17.40 -9.55 24.00
C ALA A 447 16.41 -8.38 24.04
N LEU A 448 15.75 -8.21 25.19
CA LEU A 448 14.86 -7.07 25.46
C LEU A 448 15.56 -5.99 26.30
N VAL A 449 15.14 -4.74 26.12
CA VAL A 449 15.59 -3.60 26.92
C VAL A 449 14.42 -2.85 27.56
N SER A 450 14.71 -2.08 28.62
CA SER A 450 13.71 -1.26 29.29
C SER A 450 13.46 0.05 28.55
N ALA A 451 12.44 0.80 28.96
CA ALA A 451 12.15 2.12 28.39
C ALA A 451 13.34 3.10 28.46
N ARG A 452 14.25 2.89 29.44
CA ARG A 452 15.40 3.78 29.70
C ARG A 452 16.63 3.49 28.83
N ASP A 453 16.64 2.39 28.08
CA ASP A 453 17.71 2.07 27.13
C ASP A 453 17.57 2.92 25.87
N TRP A 454 18.69 3.37 25.30
CA TRP A 454 18.71 4.26 24.14
C TRP A 454 18.04 3.65 22.89
N CYS A 455 18.00 2.31 22.79
CA CYS A 455 17.35 1.59 21.69
C CYS A 455 15.81 1.50 21.84
N SER A 456 15.22 2.03 22.91
CA SER A 456 13.86 1.66 23.29
C SER A 456 12.79 2.07 22.26
N GLY A 457 13.03 3.16 21.54
CA GLY A 457 12.10 3.76 20.58
C GLY A 457 12.01 3.07 19.22
N PHE A 458 13.08 2.41 18.77
CA PHE A 458 13.19 1.97 17.36
C PHE A 458 12.13 0.96 16.94
N PHE A 459 11.84 -0.05 17.77
CA PHE A 459 10.86 -1.07 17.40
C PHE A 459 9.45 -0.47 17.26
N ALA A 460 9.03 0.38 18.20
CA ALA A 460 7.77 1.10 18.11
C ALA A 460 7.74 2.00 16.85
N GLY A 461 8.85 2.66 16.55
CA GLY A 461 9.04 3.41 15.31
C GLY A 461 8.87 2.58 14.05
N SER A 462 9.45 1.37 14.00
CA SER A 462 9.29 0.43 12.87
C SER A 462 7.82 0.04 12.64
N LEU A 463 7.05 -0.14 13.72
CA LEU A 463 5.62 -0.44 13.62
C LEU A 463 4.82 0.77 13.10
N TRP A 464 5.15 1.99 13.53
CA TRP A 464 4.55 3.22 12.98
C TRP A 464 4.89 3.41 11.50
N GLN A 465 6.12 3.10 11.09
CA GLN A 465 6.52 3.14 9.68
C GLN A 465 5.76 2.10 8.84
N MET A 466 5.47 0.92 9.39
CA MET A 466 4.62 -0.08 8.74
C MET A 466 3.16 0.40 8.63
N TYR A 467 2.65 1.10 9.65
CA TYR A 467 1.34 1.77 9.55
C TYR A 467 1.32 2.83 8.45
N ALA A 468 2.37 3.66 8.35
CA ALA A 468 2.48 4.66 7.29
C ALA A 468 2.48 4.07 5.88
N TYR A 469 3.02 2.85 5.70
CA TYR A 469 3.02 2.15 4.42
C TYR A 469 1.70 1.44 4.10
N THR A 470 1.06 0.84 5.10
CA THR A 470 -0.12 -0.03 4.91
C THR A 470 -1.45 0.69 5.09
N HIS A 471 -1.48 1.72 5.94
CA HIS A 471 -2.69 2.32 6.51
C HIS A 471 -3.62 1.35 7.26
N ASP A 472 -3.14 0.15 7.61
CA ASP A 472 -3.91 -0.88 8.33
C ASP A 472 -3.90 -0.60 9.85
N ASP A 473 -5.09 -0.51 10.45
CA ASP A 473 -5.26 -0.22 11.89
C ASP A 473 -4.59 -1.28 12.77
N PHE A 474 -4.40 -2.51 12.31
CA PHE A 474 -3.59 -3.51 13.03
C PHE A 474 -2.21 -2.92 13.39
N TRP A 475 -1.51 -2.33 12.43
CA TRP A 475 -0.18 -1.77 12.65
C TRP A 475 -0.23 -0.57 13.59
N ARG A 476 -1.25 0.28 13.46
CA ARG A 476 -1.49 1.39 14.39
C ARG A 476 -1.66 0.88 15.82
N GLN A 477 -2.54 -0.09 16.06
CA GLN A 477 -2.78 -0.64 17.40
C GLN A 477 -1.51 -1.28 17.99
N GLN A 478 -0.77 -2.05 17.18
CA GLN A 478 0.49 -2.62 17.63
C GLN A 478 1.51 -1.52 17.95
N ALA A 479 1.69 -0.52 17.08
CA ALA A 479 2.59 0.60 17.34
C ALA A 479 2.24 1.36 18.63
N ILE A 480 0.94 1.60 18.89
CA ILE A 480 0.44 2.20 20.14
C ILE A 480 0.89 1.37 21.35
N SER A 481 0.67 0.05 21.32
CA SER A 481 0.99 -0.86 22.43
C SER A 481 2.49 -0.96 22.76
N PHE A 482 3.36 -0.69 21.79
CA PHE A 482 4.81 -0.66 21.98
C PHE A 482 5.36 0.74 22.26
N THR A 483 4.62 1.80 21.91
CA THR A 483 5.02 3.20 22.16
C THR A 483 4.77 3.61 23.62
N TRP A 484 3.56 3.40 24.13
CA TRP A 484 3.17 3.90 25.45
C TRP A 484 4.01 3.38 26.62
N PRO A 485 4.48 2.12 26.64
CA PRO A 485 5.39 1.66 27.68
C PRO A 485 6.73 2.43 27.76
N ILE A 486 7.11 3.20 26.75
CA ILE A 486 8.37 3.98 26.70
C ILE A 486 8.18 5.39 27.31
N GLU A 487 6.94 5.81 27.59
CA GLU A 487 6.58 7.18 27.96
C GLU A 487 7.45 7.77 29.09
N GLU A 488 7.81 6.96 30.07
CA GLU A 488 8.61 7.38 31.23
C GLU A 488 9.96 7.98 30.84
N ALA A 489 10.50 7.60 29.68
CA ALA A 489 11.77 8.10 29.19
C ALA A 489 11.76 9.62 28.96
N LYS A 490 10.60 10.25 28.75
CA LYS A 490 10.48 11.71 28.57
C LYS A 490 11.05 12.53 29.72
N TRP A 491 11.22 11.94 30.90
CA TRP A 491 11.76 12.59 32.10
C TRP A 491 13.26 12.41 32.28
N LEU A 492 13.92 11.60 31.45
CA LEU A 492 15.36 11.34 31.60
C LEU A 492 16.17 12.58 31.27
N ARG A 493 17.07 12.95 32.19
CA ARG A 493 18.00 14.07 32.03
C ARG A 493 19.46 13.63 31.96
N SER A 494 19.71 12.32 32.03
CA SER A 494 21.04 11.71 32.10
C SER A 494 21.60 11.24 30.75
N THR A 495 20.80 11.34 29.67
CA THR A 495 21.22 10.93 28.32
C THR A 495 20.79 11.94 27.26
N HIS A 496 21.54 12.00 26.17
CA HIS A 496 21.18 12.72 24.96
C HIS A 496 20.23 11.93 24.03
N ASP A 497 20.07 10.63 24.25
CA ASP A 497 19.37 9.70 23.35
C ASP A 497 17.84 9.85 23.30
N LEU A 498 17.29 10.92 23.88
CA LEU A 498 15.84 11.15 23.88
C LEU A 498 15.26 11.31 22.47
N GLY A 499 16.05 11.72 21.49
CA GLY A 499 15.62 11.72 20.09
C GLY A 499 15.39 10.30 19.58
N PHE A 500 16.30 9.36 19.84
CA PHE A 500 16.10 7.95 19.48
C PHE A 500 14.95 7.32 20.28
N MET A 501 14.87 7.60 21.58
CA MET A 501 13.90 6.94 22.45
C MET A 501 12.47 7.47 22.23
N ILE A 502 12.30 8.79 22.20
CA ILE A 502 10.99 9.46 22.13
C ILE A 502 10.70 10.02 20.74
N GLY A 503 11.69 10.56 20.04
CA GLY A 503 11.53 11.07 18.68
C GLY A 503 11.13 9.97 17.69
N ASP A 504 11.83 8.84 17.68
CA ASP A 504 11.54 7.73 16.77
C ASP A 504 10.28 6.92 17.14
N SER A 505 9.73 7.11 18.35
CA SER A 505 8.48 6.49 18.82
C SER A 505 7.31 7.48 18.86
N PHE A 506 7.20 8.29 19.91
CA PHE A 506 6.14 9.30 20.08
C PHE A 506 6.20 10.40 19.02
N GLY A 507 7.39 10.78 18.56
CA GLY A 507 7.54 11.76 17.48
C GLY A 507 6.96 11.24 16.16
N LYS A 508 7.20 9.97 15.83
CA LYS A 508 6.59 9.30 14.67
C LYS A 508 5.07 9.13 14.84
N ALA A 509 4.61 8.76 16.03
CA ALA A 509 3.18 8.67 16.34
C ALA A 509 2.46 10.01 16.13
N TYR A 510 3.04 11.12 16.62
CA TYR A 510 2.49 12.45 16.43
C TYR A 510 2.48 12.89 14.97
N GLU A 511 3.55 12.60 14.22
CA GLU A 511 3.64 12.89 12.78
C GLU A 511 2.50 12.23 11.99
N LEU A 512 2.12 11.00 12.33
CA LEU A 512 1.12 10.23 11.58
C LEU A 512 -0.32 10.46 12.06
N THR A 513 -0.52 10.84 13.32
CA THR A 513 -1.86 10.90 13.94
C THR A 513 -2.32 12.32 14.29
N GLY A 514 -1.39 13.26 14.50
CA GLY A 514 -1.68 14.58 15.03
C GLY A 514 -2.21 14.59 16.47
N GLU A 515 -2.25 13.44 17.17
CA GLU A 515 -2.87 13.34 18.49
C GLU A 515 -2.06 14.08 19.57
N ARG A 516 -2.76 14.91 20.35
CA ARG A 516 -2.15 15.77 21.38
C ARG A 516 -1.41 14.99 22.48
N SER A 517 -1.84 13.76 22.77
CA SER A 517 -1.21 12.88 23.76
C SER A 517 0.26 12.60 23.42
N TYR A 518 0.58 12.30 22.16
CA TYR A 518 1.96 12.10 21.70
C TYR A 518 2.75 13.41 21.68
N ARG A 519 2.13 14.50 21.22
CA ARG A 519 2.72 15.85 21.19
C ARG A 519 3.30 16.23 22.55
N ASP A 520 2.51 16.07 23.61
CA ASP A 520 2.88 16.53 24.94
C ASP A 520 4.07 15.72 25.51
N VAL A 521 4.22 14.44 25.13
CA VAL A 521 5.38 13.61 25.47
C VAL A 521 6.64 14.10 24.76
N VAL A 522 6.57 14.35 23.44
CA VAL A 522 7.71 14.86 22.64
C VAL A 522 8.21 16.20 23.17
N VAL A 523 7.29 17.12 23.49
CA VAL A 523 7.64 18.43 24.06
C VAL A 523 8.30 18.27 25.42
N GLN A 524 7.78 17.40 26.30
CA GLN A 524 8.39 17.15 27.60
C GLN A 524 9.78 16.53 27.48
N ALA A 525 9.97 15.55 26.60
CA ALA A 525 11.28 14.95 26.33
C ALA A 525 12.28 16.00 25.80
N SER A 526 11.83 16.89 24.91
CA SER A 526 12.65 17.98 24.39
C SER A 526 13.09 18.94 25.51
N LYS A 527 12.20 19.27 26.45
CA LYS A 527 12.55 20.05 27.66
C LYS A 527 13.59 19.32 28.52
N SER A 528 13.46 18.02 28.70
CA SER A 528 14.43 17.21 29.45
C SER A 528 15.79 17.16 28.75
N LEU A 529 15.82 16.98 27.43
CA LEU A 529 17.03 16.93 26.61
C LEU A 529 17.84 18.23 26.72
N ILE A 530 17.19 19.39 26.57
CA ILE A 530 17.91 20.68 26.60
C ILE A 530 18.53 21.00 27.96
N THR A 531 18.14 20.33 29.05
CA THR A 531 18.82 20.48 30.35
C THR A 531 20.28 20.04 30.32
N ARG A 532 20.66 19.24 29.31
CA ARG A 532 22.04 18.78 29.09
C ARG A 532 22.90 19.75 28.29
N PHE A 533 22.33 20.88 27.84
CA PHE A 533 23.05 21.89 27.07
C PHE A 533 23.98 22.70 27.97
N ASN A 534 25.25 22.79 27.60
CA ASN A 534 26.20 23.69 28.23
C ASN A 534 26.46 24.88 27.29
N ARG A 535 26.16 26.10 27.74
CA ARG A 535 26.29 27.32 26.95
C ARG A 535 27.73 27.67 26.56
N THR A 536 28.70 27.34 27.42
CA THR A 536 30.12 27.59 27.18
C THR A 536 30.67 26.65 26.12
N VAL A 537 30.32 25.36 26.21
CA VAL A 537 30.73 24.36 25.22
C VAL A 537 29.94 24.52 23.91
N GLY A 538 28.68 24.94 23.99
CA GLY A 538 27.79 25.05 22.84
C GLY A 538 27.16 23.73 22.41
N CYS A 539 27.22 22.67 23.24
CA CYS A 539 26.68 21.34 22.95
C CYS A 539 25.80 20.78 24.07
N LEU A 540 24.92 19.85 23.72
CA LEU A 540 24.34 18.85 24.62
C LEU A 540 25.42 17.84 25.04
N ARG A 541 25.48 17.50 26.33
CA ARG A 541 26.35 16.43 26.85
C ARG A 541 25.80 15.05 26.49
N SER A 542 26.61 14.14 25.96
CA SER A 542 26.12 12.83 25.53
C SER A 542 25.76 11.89 26.69
N TRP A 543 26.68 11.69 27.64
CA TRP A 543 26.45 10.83 28.83
C TRP A 543 27.19 11.33 30.06
N ASP A 544 26.89 10.71 31.21
CA ASP A 544 27.41 11.12 32.53
C ASP A 544 28.42 10.13 33.17
N HIS A 545 28.69 8.98 32.53
CA HIS A 545 29.62 7.95 33.02
C HIS A 545 31.10 8.24 32.62
N ASN A 546 32.04 7.51 33.25
CA ASN A 546 33.49 7.62 33.06
C ASN A 546 34.01 9.06 33.20
N ARG A 547 33.64 9.73 34.29
CA ARG A 547 34.01 11.13 34.57
C ARG A 547 35.51 11.32 34.85
N ASP A 548 36.20 10.25 35.19
CA ASP A 548 37.65 10.16 35.27
C ASP A 548 38.32 10.32 33.89
N ARG A 549 37.63 9.91 32.82
CA ARG A 549 38.09 10.03 31.43
C ARG A 549 37.58 11.29 30.73
N TRP A 550 36.29 11.62 30.90
CA TRP A 550 35.63 12.70 30.17
C TRP A 550 34.93 13.70 31.08
N GLN A 551 35.11 14.99 30.80
CA GLN A 551 34.44 16.07 31.52
C GLN A 551 33.12 16.45 30.86
N PHE A 552 33.12 16.59 29.54
CA PHE A 552 31.96 16.90 28.72
C PHE A 552 32.05 16.15 27.38
N PRO A 553 31.79 14.83 27.36
CA PRO A 553 31.86 14.05 26.14
C PRO A 553 30.66 14.39 25.23
N VAL A 554 30.96 14.63 23.96
CA VAL A 554 29.98 14.77 22.88
C VAL A 554 30.29 13.73 21.81
N ILE A 555 29.32 12.89 21.48
CA ILE A 555 29.45 11.87 20.44
C ILE A 555 28.74 12.26 19.14
N ILE A 556 29.19 11.72 18.01
CA ILE A 556 28.63 12.04 16.70
C ILE A 556 27.15 11.66 16.57
N ASP A 557 26.72 10.58 17.26
CA ASP A 557 25.34 10.09 17.36
C ASP A 557 24.39 11.17 17.91
N ASN A 558 24.92 12.13 18.68
CA ASN A 558 24.15 13.23 19.23
C ASN A 558 23.53 14.12 18.14
N MET A 559 24.09 14.11 16.92
CA MET A 559 23.51 14.80 15.76
C MET A 559 22.12 14.27 15.40
N MET A 560 21.86 12.98 15.60
CA MET A 560 20.55 12.36 15.31
C MET A 560 19.46 12.90 16.23
N ASN A 561 19.81 13.15 17.49
CA ASN A 561 18.88 13.58 18.52
C ASN A 561 18.43 15.05 18.37
N LEU A 562 19.09 15.82 17.50
CA LEU A 562 18.73 17.21 17.22
C LEU A 562 17.41 17.33 16.43
N GLU A 563 17.05 16.32 15.65
CA GLU A 563 15.80 16.34 14.87
C GLU A 563 14.58 16.54 15.77
N MET A 564 14.55 15.90 16.95
CA MET A 564 13.46 16.08 17.92
C MET A 564 13.36 17.54 18.40
N LEU A 565 14.47 18.25 18.56
CA LEU A 565 14.49 19.65 18.98
C LEU A 565 14.01 20.60 17.88
N PHE A 566 14.38 20.34 16.63
CA PHE A 566 13.84 21.09 15.49
C PHE A 566 12.32 20.91 15.38
N ARG A 567 11.83 19.67 15.50
CA ARG A 567 10.39 19.38 15.54
C ARG A 567 9.71 20.04 16.73
N ALA A 568 10.31 20.02 17.92
CA ALA A 568 9.75 20.68 19.11
C ALA A 568 9.58 22.19 18.91
N THR A 569 10.47 22.83 18.14
CA THR A 569 10.33 24.23 17.73
C THR A 569 9.11 24.40 16.84
N GLN A 570 8.92 23.56 15.82
CA GLN A 570 7.75 23.62 14.93
C GLN A 570 6.43 23.39 15.70
N ILE A 571 6.44 22.51 16.69
CA ILE A 571 5.27 22.14 17.50
C ILE A 571 4.86 23.23 18.50
N THR A 572 5.82 23.95 19.06
CA THR A 572 5.57 24.88 20.18
C THR A 572 5.77 26.35 19.84
N GLY A 573 6.51 26.65 18.78
CA GLY A 573 7.03 27.99 18.48
C GLY A 573 8.20 28.44 19.37
N ASP A 574 8.66 27.61 20.33
CA ASP A 574 9.78 27.96 21.21
C ASP A 574 11.13 27.80 20.50
N SER A 575 11.71 28.94 20.11
CA SER A 575 13.02 29.03 19.44
C SER A 575 14.20 28.50 20.27
N THR A 576 14.04 28.29 21.58
CA THR A 576 15.12 27.77 22.45
C THR A 576 15.62 26.42 21.96
N PHE A 577 14.72 25.52 21.55
CA PHE A 577 15.08 24.19 21.04
C PHE A 577 15.92 24.29 19.76
N TRP A 578 15.51 25.16 18.83
CA TRP A 578 16.23 25.45 17.60
C TRP A 578 17.63 26.01 17.86
N HIS A 579 17.76 27.03 18.71
CA HIS A 579 19.05 27.66 18.99
C HIS A 579 20.05 26.69 19.62
N ILE A 580 19.57 25.81 20.51
CA ILE A 580 20.40 24.76 21.11
C ILE A 580 20.83 23.73 20.06
N ALA A 581 19.91 23.28 19.21
CA ALA A 581 20.22 22.33 18.14
C ALA A 581 21.24 22.90 17.14
N VAL A 582 21.04 24.15 16.69
CA VAL A 582 21.97 24.86 15.80
C VAL A 582 23.33 25.10 16.48
N SER A 583 23.36 25.47 17.76
CA SER A 583 24.61 25.63 18.51
C SER A 583 25.40 24.32 18.55
N HIS A 584 24.72 23.20 18.84
CA HIS A 584 25.35 21.89 18.87
C HIS A 584 25.88 21.51 17.49
N ALA A 585 25.07 21.61 16.43
CA ALA A 585 25.48 21.29 15.06
C ALA A 585 26.69 22.14 14.61
N ASN A 586 26.70 23.45 14.89
CA ASN A 586 27.84 24.31 14.55
C ASN A 586 29.13 23.92 15.29
N THR A 587 29.02 23.51 16.56
CA THR A 587 30.18 23.11 17.37
C THR A 587 30.72 21.76 16.91
N THR A 588 29.84 20.79 16.68
CA THR A 588 30.18 19.48 16.10
C THR A 588 30.84 19.65 14.73
N LEU A 589 30.33 20.56 13.88
CA LEU A 589 30.89 20.83 12.55
C LEU A 589 32.34 21.28 12.62
N ARG A 590 32.68 22.07 13.65
CA ARG A 590 34.02 22.61 13.85
C ARG A 590 35.03 21.59 14.38
N HIS A 591 34.58 20.57 15.12
CA HIS A 591 35.48 19.81 15.99
C HIS A 591 35.43 18.29 15.82
N HIS A 592 34.34 17.71 15.30
CA HIS A 592 34.17 16.26 15.16
C HIS A 592 34.70 15.70 13.84
N PHE A 593 35.03 16.53 12.86
CA PHE A 593 35.48 16.07 11.55
C PHE A 593 36.98 16.29 11.34
N ARG A 594 37.62 15.29 10.73
CA ARG A 594 38.99 15.38 10.21
C ARG A 594 38.98 16.10 8.85
N PRO A 595 40.14 16.53 8.33
CA PRO A 595 40.23 17.19 7.03
C PRO A 595 39.69 16.37 5.84
N ASP A 596 39.66 15.04 5.95
CA ASP A 596 39.12 14.13 4.94
C ASP A 596 37.61 13.89 5.09
N PHE A 597 36.95 14.61 6.00
CA PHE A 597 35.53 14.50 6.36
C PHE A 597 35.12 13.19 7.06
N SER A 598 36.09 12.36 7.47
CA SER A 598 35.83 11.31 8.44
C SER A 598 35.56 11.90 9.83
N SER A 599 34.60 11.35 10.57
CA SER A 599 34.29 11.79 11.92
C SER A 599 35.11 11.05 13.00
N TYR A 600 35.43 11.75 14.08
CA TYR A 600 35.73 11.13 15.37
C TYR A 600 34.43 10.64 16.00
N HIS A 601 34.51 9.63 16.86
CA HIS A 601 33.33 9.21 17.63
C HIS A 601 33.05 10.19 18.77
N VAL A 602 34.06 10.51 19.61
CA VAL A 602 33.93 11.33 20.81
C VAL A 602 34.84 12.55 20.73
N VAL A 603 34.30 13.72 21.07
CA VAL A 603 35.09 14.92 21.40
C VAL A 603 34.75 15.34 22.82
N ASP A 604 35.76 15.45 23.68
CA ASP A 604 35.60 15.92 25.05
C ASP A 604 35.96 17.39 25.16
N TYR A 605 35.17 18.15 25.91
CA TYR A 605 35.34 19.58 26.10
C TYR A 605 35.59 19.95 27.56
N ASP A 606 36.34 21.02 27.76
CA ASP A 606 36.44 21.67 29.06
C ASP A 606 35.18 22.50 29.33
N THR A 607 34.52 22.27 30.47
CA THR A 607 33.24 22.91 30.80
C THR A 607 33.35 24.39 31.16
N ILE A 608 34.56 24.89 31.42
CA ILE A 608 34.80 26.27 31.85
C ILE A 608 35.20 27.15 30.66
N THR A 609 36.02 26.62 29.76
CA THR A 609 36.59 27.34 28.62
C THR A 609 35.92 26.99 27.29
N GLY A 610 35.25 25.84 27.18
CA GLY A 610 34.71 25.32 25.92
C GLY A 610 35.78 24.74 24.98
N ALA A 611 37.05 24.68 25.40
CA ALA A 611 38.12 24.15 24.57
C ALA A 611 38.04 22.63 24.42
N VAL A 612 38.45 22.12 23.26
CA VAL A 612 38.59 20.67 23.03
C VAL A 612 39.74 20.14 23.88
N ARG A 613 39.46 19.14 24.71
CA ARG A 613 40.45 18.44 25.54
C ARG A 613 41.04 17.23 24.83
N MET A 614 40.19 16.45 24.15
CA MET A 614 40.63 15.31 23.35
C MET A 614 39.61 14.92 22.28
N ARG A 615 40.09 14.19 21.28
CA ARG A 615 39.29 13.51 20.27
C ARG A 615 39.66 12.03 20.31
N CYS A 616 38.68 11.15 20.45
CA CYS A 616 38.95 9.72 20.60
C CYS A 616 37.80 8.86 20.09
N THR A 617 38.02 7.55 20.13
CA THR A 617 36.99 6.55 19.89
C THR A 617 36.44 5.97 21.20
N ALA A 618 35.27 5.34 21.05
CA ALA A 618 34.70 4.46 22.08
C ALA A 618 34.18 3.17 21.46
N GLN A 619 33.52 3.23 20.29
CA GLN A 619 33.00 2.05 19.58
C GLN A 619 33.78 1.69 18.32
N GLY A 620 34.65 2.57 17.80
CA GLY A 620 35.51 2.30 16.64
C GLY A 620 36.79 1.53 16.98
N TYR A 621 37.50 1.09 15.95
CA TYR A 621 38.74 0.30 16.08
C TYR A 621 39.88 1.06 16.78
N ASN A 622 40.09 2.33 16.44
CA ASN A 622 41.03 3.21 17.14
C ASN A 622 40.66 4.70 16.93
N ASP A 623 41.42 5.61 17.55
CA ASP A 623 41.11 7.05 17.51
C ASP A 623 41.17 7.67 16.11
N GLU A 624 41.89 7.04 15.16
CA GLU A 624 42.06 7.50 13.78
C GLU A 624 41.34 6.60 12.75
N SER A 625 40.52 5.67 13.24
CA SER A 625 39.74 4.74 12.44
C SER A 625 38.42 5.34 11.98
N TYR A 626 37.75 4.64 11.06
CA TYR A 626 36.52 5.09 10.44
C TYR A 626 35.39 4.18 10.87
N TRP A 627 34.88 4.43 12.08
CA TRP A 627 33.72 3.71 12.59
C TRP A 627 32.50 3.98 11.69
N SER A 628 32.02 2.94 11.01
CA SER A 628 31.11 3.08 9.87
C SER A 628 29.77 3.70 10.26
N ARG A 629 29.19 3.28 11.39
CA ARG A 629 27.94 3.85 11.88
C ARG A 629 28.09 5.31 12.33
N GLY A 630 29.23 5.69 12.88
CA GLY A 630 29.52 7.09 13.21
C GLY A 630 29.58 8.00 11.97
N GLN A 631 30.07 7.50 10.84
CA GLN A 631 30.01 8.23 9.57
C GLN A 631 28.57 8.38 9.09
N ALA A 632 27.78 7.31 9.20
CA ALA A 632 26.37 7.32 8.82
C ALA A 632 25.53 8.30 9.67
N TRP A 633 25.78 8.38 10.98
CA TRP A 633 25.18 9.38 11.87
C TRP A 633 25.55 10.81 11.49
N GLY A 634 26.82 11.06 11.14
CA GLY A 634 27.24 12.36 10.62
C GLY A 634 26.46 12.73 9.36
N LEU A 635 26.41 11.84 8.38
CA LEU A 635 25.69 12.06 7.13
C LEU A 635 24.21 12.36 7.37
N TYR A 636 23.53 11.50 8.13
CA TYR A 636 22.11 11.65 8.44
C TYR A 636 21.86 12.95 9.21
N GLY A 637 22.63 13.20 10.26
CA GLY A 637 22.49 14.34 11.14
C GLY A 637 22.61 15.69 10.42
N TYR A 638 23.62 15.86 9.55
CA TYR A 638 23.76 17.10 8.76
C TYR A 638 22.71 17.23 7.66
N THR A 639 22.27 16.11 7.08
CA THR A 639 21.14 16.11 6.13
C THR A 639 19.86 16.61 6.81
N MET A 640 19.55 16.12 8.02
CA MET A 640 18.42 16.63 8.80
C MET A 640 18.61 18.09 9.23
N CYS A 641 19.80 18.48 9.71
CA CYS A 641 20.06 19.87 10.05
C CYS A 641 19.79 20.80 8.86
N TYR A 642 20.19 20.41 7.64
CA TYR A 642 19.85 21.18 6.44
C TYR A 642 18.35 21.19 6.14
N ARG A 643 17.66 20.04 6.22
CA ARG A 643 16.20 19.94 6.02
C ARG A 643 15.45 20.97 6.85
N TYR A 644 15.82 21.13 8.13
CA TYR A 644 15.12 22.05 9.02
C TYR A 644 15.60 23.49 8.89
N THR A 645 16.90 23.73 8.71
CA THR A 645 17.49 25.09 8.80
C THR A 645 17.71 25.78 7.47
N HIS A 646 17.79 25.01 6.38
CA HIS A 646 18.27 25.45 5.07
C HIS A 646 19.65 26.15 5.10
N ASP A 647 20.45 25.93 6.15
CA ASP A 647 21.79 26.47 6.25
C ASP A 647 22.74 25.69 5.33
N VAL A 648 23.20 26.35 4.27
CA VAL A 648 24.06 25.77 3.23
C VAL A 648 25.33 25.12 3.80
N ARG A 649 25.82 25.56 4.96
CA ARG A 649 27.00 24.94 5.61
C ARG A 649 26.75 23.49 5.99
N TYR A 650 25.53 23.16 6.41
CA TYR A 650 25.14 21.78 6.72
C TYR A 650 24.94 20.95 5.46
N LEU A 651 24.42 21.55 4.37
CA LEU A 651 24.35 20.88 3.07
C LEU A 651 25.74 20.52 2.55
N GLU A 652 26.69 21.46 2.58
CA GLU A 652 28.07 21.20 2.14
C GLU A 652 28.72 20.12 3.00
N GLN A 653 28.54 20.16 4.33
CA GLN A 653 29.05 19.09 5.19
C GLN A 653 28.43 17.73 4.85
N ALA A 654 27.12 17.65 4.66
CA ALA A 654 26.45 16.40 4.27
C ALA A 654 26.96 15.89 2.90
N ARG A 655 27.17 16.78 1.93
CA ARG A 655 27.77 16.46 0.62
C ARG A 655 29.17 15.88 0.75
N HIS A 656 30.00 16.49 1.58
CA HIS A 656 31.36 16.01 1.81
C HIS A 656 31.40 14.65 2.51
N ILE A 657 30.57 14.43 3.53
CA ILE A 657 30.46 13.12 4.20
C ILE A 657 29.92 12.06 3.23
N ALA A 658 28.91 12.40 2.42
CA ALA A 658 28.37 11.48 1.41
C ALA A 658 29.45 11.05 0.42
N HIS A 659 30.21 12.01 -0.11
CA HIS A 659 31.33 11.71 -1.01
C HIS A 659 32.38 10.84 -0.31
N PHE A 660 32.78 11.17 0.92
CA PHE A 660 33.70 10.35 1.70
C PHE A 660 33.20 8.90 1.81
N ILE A 661 31.97 8.68 2.29
CA ILE A 661 31.38 7.34 2.43
C ILE A 661 31.35 6.58 1.10
N MET A 662 30.92 7.24 0.02
CA MET A 662 30.81 6.62 -1.31
C MET A 662 32.17 6.35 -1.97
N SER A 663 33.24 7.00 -1.50
CA SER A 663 34.61 6.84 -1.99
C SER A 663 35.43 5.78 -1.23
N LEU A 664 34.92 5.30 -0.09
CA LEU A 664 35.59 4.28 0.71
C LEU A 664 35.80 2.99 -0.10
N PRO A 665 36.86 2.22 0.18
CA PRO A 665 37.10 0.92 -0.44
C PRO A 665 36.14 -0.14 0.12
N LEU A 666 34.85 0.04 -0.16
CA LEU A 666 33.81 -0.88 0.24
C LEU A 666 33.98 -2.22 -0.48
N PRO A 667 33.62 -3.33 0.16
CA PRO A 667 33.54 -4.61 -0.52
C PRO A 667 32.46 -4.60 -1.60
N LYS A 668 32.49 -5.62 -2.47
CA LYS A 668 31.72 -5.66 -3.72
C LYS A 668 30.21 -5.49 -3.53
N ASP A 669 29.68 -5.93 -2.39
CA ASP A 669 28.26 -5.85 -2.02
C ASP A 669 27.86 -4.47 -1.47
N GLY A 670 28.80 -3.54 -1.31
CA GLY A 670 28.54 -2.15 -0.92
C GLY A 670 28.17 -1.96 0.55
N ILE A 671 28.20 -3.01 1.37
CA ILE A 671 27.95 -2.94 2.81
C ILE A 671 29.30 -2.72 3.52
N PRO A 672 29.42 -1.74 4.43
CA PRO A 672 30.69 -1.46 5.10
C PRO A 672 31.04 -2.56 6.12
N TYR A 673 32.33 -2.70 6.41
CA TYR A 673 32.78 -3.33 7.66
C TYR A 673 32.35 -2.48 8.84
N TRP A 674 32.30 -3.02 10.06
CA TRP A 674 31.94 -2.23 11.24
C TRP A 674 32.88 -1.02 11.46
N ASP A 675 34.15 -1.16 11.08
CA ASP A 675 35.12 -0.08 10.96
C ASP A 675 35.99 -0.28 9.72
N MET A 676 36.11 0.75 8.90
CA MET A 676 36.78 0.68 7.59
C MET A 676 38.31 0.73 7.67
N LYS A 677 38.89 0.84 8.88
CA LYS A 677 40.34 0.67 9.13
C LYS A 677 40.66 -0.49 10.07
N SER A 678 39.72 -1.42 10.31
CA SER A 678 40.01 -2.62 11.09
C SER A 678 41.18 -3.38 10.47
N SER A 679 42.15 -3.79 11.30
CA SER A 679 43.31 -4.58 10.86
C SER A 679 42.94 -5.98 10.36
N ASP A 680 41.72 -6.43 10.68
CA ASP A 680 41.22 -7.77 10.36
C ASP A 680 40.38 -7.78 9.08
N ILE A 681 40.39 -6.72 8.27
CA ILE A 681 39.78 -6.73 6.93
C ILE A 681 40.55 -7.72 6.03
N PRO A 682 39.87 -8.65 5.32
CA PRO A 682 38.42 -8.72 5.07
C PRO A 682 37.62 -9.67 5.99
N HIS A 683 38.23 -10.23 7.03
CA HIS A 683 37.66 -11.24 7.94
C HIS A 683 36.83 -10.68 9.10
N THR A 684 36.87 -9.36 9.32
CA THR A 684 36.10 -8.69 10.36
C THR A 684 34.59 -8.59 10.02
N SER A 685 33.76 -8.30 11.02
CA SER A 685 32.30 -8.25 10.87
C SER A 685 31.83 -7.07 10.00
N ARG A 686 30.63 -7.22 9.43
CA ARG A 686 29.93 -6.16 8.68
C ARG A 686 29.11 -5.29 9.63
N ASP A 687 28.61 -4.18 9.10
CA ASP A 687 27.59 -3.39 9.81
C ASP A 687 26.46 -2.94 8.88
N ALA A 688 25.45 -3.81 8.74
CA ALA A 688 24.23 -3.52 7.98
C ALA A 688 23.48 -2.29 8.50
N SER A 689 23.56 -2.00 9.80
CA SER A 689 22.94 -0.81 10.38
C SER A 689 23.52 0.49 9.80
N ALA A 690 24.85 0.60 9.69
CA ALA A 690 25.51 1.74 9.08
C ALA A 690 25.08 1.93 7.62
N ALA A 691 24.95 0.84 6.87
CA ALA A 691 24.45 0.87 5.50
C ALA A 691 23.00 1.38 5.40
N ALA A 692 22.11 0.90 6.28
CA ALA A 692 20.71 1.31 6.30
C ALA A 692 20.55 2.80 6.62
N ILE A 693 21.27 3.30 7.62
CA ILE A 693 21.28 4.71 8.03
C ILE A 693 21.79 5.59 6.89
N ALA A 694 22.95 5.26 6.31
CA ALA A 694 23.54 6.02 5.22
C ALA A 694 22.63 6.02 3.99
N THR A 695 22.01 4.89 3.67
CA THR A 695 21.05 4.76 2.56
C THR A 695 19.84 5.67 2.77
N SER A 696 19.24 5.66 3.97
CA SER A 696 18.12 6.56 4.30
C SER A 696 18.54 8.03 4.13
N ALA A 697 19.71 8.41 4.64
CA ALA A 697 20.23 9.77 4.54
C ALA A 697 20.54 10.20 3.09
N LEU A 698 21.14 9.32 2.28
CA LEU A 698 21.44 9.61 0.86
C LEU A 698 20.17 9.79 0.04
N PHE A 699 19.11 9.01 0.34
CA PHE A 699 17.81 9.26 -0.27
C PHE A 699 17.34 10.66 0.10
N GLU A 700 17.28 11.05 1.36
CA GLU A 700 16.85 12.41 1.70
C GLU A 700 17.74 13.48 1.05
N LEU A 701 19.07 13.36 1.17
CA LEU A 701 20.04 14.33 0.67
C LEU A 701 19.86 14.62 -0.82
N ALA A 702 19.56 13.60 -1.62
CA ALA A 702 19.37 13.75 -3.06
C ALA A 702 18.26 14.73 -3.45
N ASN A 703 17.29 15.04 -2.55
CA ASN A 703 16.27 16.07 -2.78
C ASN A 703 16.84 17.50 -2.81
N TYR A 704 18.05 17.69 -2.30
CA TYR A 704 18.68 18.99 -2.13
C TYR A 704 19.87 19.22 -3.06
N LEU A 705 20.24 18.21 -3.85
CA LEU A 705 21.44 18.24 -4.68
C LEU A 705 21.15 18.55 -6.15
N PRO A 706 22.13 19.11 -6.87
CA PRO A 706 22.09 19.19 -8.33
C PRO A 706 21.93 17.79 -8.95
N THR A 707 21.28 17.71 -10.12
CA THR A 707 20.86 16.44 -10.76
C THR A 707 21.97 15.39 -10.82
N LYS A 708 23.21 15.76 -11.20
CA LYS A 708 24.31 14.80 -11.33
C LYS A 708 24.72 14.17 -9.98
N GLU A 709 24.82 14.98 -8.94
CA GLU A 709 25.17 14.52 -7.59
C GLU A 709 24.02 13.73 -6.98
N ALA A 710 22.78 14.20 -7.16
CA ALA A 710 21.57 13.48 -6.77
C ALA A 710 21.53 12.08 -7.41
N SER A 711 21.75 11.98 -8.72
CA SER A 711 21.79 10.67 -9.42
C SER A 711 22.88 9.75 -8.87
N SER A 712 24.04 10.27 -8.50
CA SER A 712 25.12 9.48 -7.90
C SER A 712 24.71 8.93 -6.52
N CYS A 713 24.16 9.78 -5.65
CA CYS A 713 23.65 9.40 -4.34
C CYS A 713 22.53 8.36 -4.45
N LEU A 714 21.55 8.59 -5.33
CA LEU A 714 20.43 7.66 -5.56
C LEU A 714 20.92 6.32 -6.10
N SER A 715 21.89 6.31 -7.02
CA SER A 715 22.44 5.07 -7.57
C SER A 715 23.19 4.28 -6.52
N PHE A 716 23.96 4.94 -5.66
CA PHE A 716 24.64 4.29 -4.55
C PHE A 716 23.64 3.73 -3.54
N ALA A 717 22.72 4.58 -3.06
CA ALA A 717 21.69 4.20 -2.10
C ALA A 717 20.83 3.03 -2.61
N LYS A 718 20.41 3.04 -3.88
CA LYS A 718 19.65 1.93 -4.47
C LYS A 718 20.44 0.62 -4.48
N ARG A 719 21.71 0.63 -4.89
CA ARG A 719 22.55 -0.59 -4.86
C ARG A 719 22.73 -1.13 -3.45
N THR A 720 22.95 -0.24 -2.47
CA THR A 720 23.06 -0.64 -1.06
C THR A 720 21.74 -1.20 -0.54
N LEU A 721 20.60 -0.57 -0.87
CA LEU A 721 19.26 -1.06 -0.50
C LEU A 721 18.97 -2.44 -1.11
N ASP A 722 19.27 -2.62 -2.40
CA ASP A 722 19.14 -3.91 -3.10
C ASP A 722 20.03 -4.99 -2.46
N SER A 723 21.27 -4.64 -2.08
CA SER A 723 22.19 -5.55 -1.38
C SER A 723 21.65 -5.96 0.00
N LEU A 724 21.14 -5.00 0.78
CA LEU A 724 20.52 -5.27 2.07
C LEU A 724 19.34 -6.24 1.93
N TYR A 725 18.48 -6.03 0.93
CA TYR A 725 17.35 -6.91 0.65
C TYR A 725 17.79 -8.31 0.18
N GLN A 726 18.76 -8.41 -0.71
CA GLN A 726 19.15 -9.69 -1.33
C GLN A 726 20.04 -10.55 -0.44
N HIS A 727 20.93 -9.93 0.34
CA HIS A 727 22.03 -10.64 1.02
C HIS A 727 22.03 -10.51 2.55
N TYR A 728 21.34 -9.51 3.11
CA TYR A 728 21.37 -9.22 4.56
C TYR A 728 20.02 -9.39 5.24
N ARG A 729 18.93 -9.67 4.52
CA ARG A 729 17.63 -9.96 5.14
C ARG A 729 17.64 -11.29 5.90
N ALA A 730 16.91 -11.34 7.00
CA ALA A 730 16.65 -12.59 7.68
C ALA A 730 15.79 -13.54 6.81
N PRO A 731 15.97 -14.87 6.90
CA PRO A 731 15.00 -15.81 6.34
C PRO A 731 13.60 -15.61 6.94
N GLU A 732 12.55 -15.82 6.15
CA GLU A 732 11.17 -15.67 6.63
C GLU A 732 10.88 -16.58 7.83
N GLY A 733 10.25 -16.03 8.86
CA GLY A 733 9.86 -16.80 10.04
C GLY A 733 11.00 -17.08 11.03
N SER A 734 12.18 -16.46 10.83
CA SER A 734 13.38 -16.69 11.64
C SER A 734 13.84 -15.46 12.44
N ASN A 735 14.95 -15.59 13.17
CA ASN A 735 15.63 -14.51 13.91
C ASN A 735 14.69 -13.66 14.79
N CYS A 736 13.70 -14.29 15.41
CA CYS A 736 12.67 -13.63 16.23
C CYS A 736 12.01 -12.42 15.53
N GLY A 737 11.94 -12.41 14.19
CA GLY A 737 11.28 -11.37 13.41
C GLY A 737 12.11 -10.10 13.15
N PHE A 738 13.42 -10.09 13.40
CA PHE A 738 14.28 -9.02 12.87
C PHE A 738 14.31 -9.06 11.33
N ILE A 739 14.42 -7.89 10.70
CA ILE A 739 14.39 -7.76 9.23
C ILE A 739 15.78 -7.96 8.65
N LEU A 740 16.79 -7.27 9.19
CA LEU A 740 18.18 -7.34 8.74
C LEU A 740 19.08 -8.10 9.74
N LEU A 741 20.07 -8.79 9.18
CA LEU A 741 21.16 -9.48 9.87
C LEU A 741 22.46 -8.67 9.80
N HIS A 742 23.51 -9.18 10.44
CA HIS A 742 24.90 -8.74 10.28
C HIS A 742 25.17 -7.26 10.59
N SER A 743 24.62 -6.76 11.70
CA SER A 743 25.00 -5.48 12.29
C SER A 743 26.03 -5.67 13.41
N THR A 744 26.80 -4.63 13.71
CA THR A 744 27.81 -4.66 14.78
C THR A 744 27.63 -3.48 15.73
N GLY A 745 27.14 -3.74 16.95
CA GLY A 745 26.89 -2.73 17.98
C GLY A 745 28.18 -2.17 18.58
N HIS A 746 28.90 -2.94 19.39
CA HIS A 746 30.10 -2.45 20.07
C HIS A 746 31.23 -3.49 20.04
N HIS A 747 31.94 -3.52 18.91
CA HIS A 747 33.00 -4.50 18.68
C HIS A 747 34.14 -4.46 19.73
N PRO A 748 34.68 -3.29 20.14
CA PRO A 748 35.73 -3.26 21.18
C PRO A 748 35.27 -3.80 22.55
N ALA A 749 33.97 -3.83 22.83
CA ALA A 749 33.40 -4.33 24.09
C ALA A 749 32.89 -5.78 23.98
N GLY A 750 33.08 -6.45 22.83
CA GLY A 750 32.57 -7.81 22.61
C GLY A 750 31.05 -7.91 22.60
N SER A 751 30.33 -6.83 22.28
CA SER A 751 28.88 -6.76 22.41
C SER A 751 28.21 -6.54 21.05
N GLU A 752 27.18 -7.34 20.78
CA GLU A 752 26.34 -7.25 19.58
C GLU A 752 27.17 -7.30 18.27
N ILE A 753 28.08 -8.26 18.16
CA ILE A 753 28.92 -8.45 16.96
C ILE A 753 28.24 -9.45 16.03
N ASP A 754 28.00 -9.04 14.78
CA ASP A 754 27.38 -9.86 13.72
C ASP A 754 26.00 -10.42 14.10
N VAL A 755 25.11 -9.53 14.56
CA VAL A 755 23.75 -9.85 15.01
C VAL A 755 22.72 -8.92 14.36
N PRO A 756 21.43 -9.30 14.31
CA PRO A 756 20.38 -8.35 13.98
C PRO A 756 20.22 -7.30 15.07
N ILE A 757 19.92 -6.04 14.71
CA ILE A 757 19.72 -4.96 15.68
C ILE A 757 18.54 -4.05 15.27
N CYS A 758 17.70 -3.68 16.23
CA CYS A 758 16.44 -2.94 16.02
C CYS A 758 16.56 -1.62 15.25
N TYR A 759 17.65 -0.86 15.42
CA TYR A 759 17.84 0.38 14.66
C TYR A 759 18.23 0.13 13.19
N ALA A 760 18.86 -1.01 12.87
CA ALA A 760 19.09 -1.39 11.47
C ALA A 760 17.75 -1.56 10.76
N ASP A 761 16.80 -2.25 11.40
CA ASP A 761 15.44 -2.45 10.90
C ASP A 761 14.69 -1.13 10.75
N TYR A 762 14.78 -0.23 11.74
CA TYR A 762 14.13 1.08 11.69
C TYR A 762 14.60 1.92 10.50
N TYR A 763 15.91 2.08 10.31
CA TYR A 763 16.45 2.89 9.22
C TYR A 763 16.35 2.20 7.86
N TYR A 764 16.28 0.86 7.82
CA TYR A 764 15.99 0.13 6.59
C TYR A 764 14.56 0.36 6.12
N LEU A 765 13.57 0.28 7.03
CA LEU A 765 12.19 0.65 6.73
C LEU A 765 12.07 2.12 6.30
N GLU A 766 12.84 3.00 6.92
CA GLU A 766 12.84 4.41 6.55
C GLU A 766 13.41 4.62 5.14
N ALA A 767 14.50 3.93 4.81
CA ALA A 767 15.07 3.95 3.47
C ALA A 767 14.08 3.40 2.42
N LEU A 768 13.37 2.31 2.72
CA LEU A 768 12.31 1.78 1.84
C LEU A 768 11.19 2.80 1.62
N ASN A 769 10.70 3.42 2.69
CA ASN A 769 9.66 4.47 2.62
C ASN A 769 10.12 5.69 1.80
N ARG A 770 11.34 6.18 2.04
CA ARG A 770 11.91 7.30 1.27
C ARG A 770 12.10 6.97 -0.20
N PHE A 771 12.36 5.70 -0.53
CA PHE A 771 12.46 5.26 -1.92
C PHE A 771 11.09 5.15 -2.60
N LEU A 772 10.06 4.68 -1.90
CA LEU A 772 8.68 4.58 -2.44
C LEU A 772 8.05 5.93 -2.80
N GLN A 773 8.47 7.00 -2.12
CA GLN A 773 7.98 8.37 -2.37
C GLN A 773 8.58 9.03 -3.62
N ARG A 774 9.46 8.34 -4.35
CA ARG A 774 10.14 8.83 -5.56
C ARG A 774 9.54 8.21 -6.82
#